data_AF-A0A3D5N561-F1
#
_entry.id   AF-A0A3D5N561-F1
#
_cell.length_a   1.000
_cell.length_b   1.000
_cell.length_c   1.000
_cell.angle_alpha   90.00
_cell.angle_beta   90.00
_cell.angle_gamma   90.00
#
_symmetry.space_group_name_H-M   'P 1'
#
loop_
_entity.id
_entity.type
_entity.pdbx_description
1 polymer ?
#
loop_
_entity_poly.entity_id
_entity_poly.type
_entity_poly.pdbx_seq_one_letter_code
_entity_poly.pdbx_strand_id
1 'polypeptide(L)'
;MTEMRGTDPNVLQRSASDPSASVWVSASAGAGKTKVLSDRVLRQMLSGTEPHRILCLTFTKASAAEMANRVNERLGHWATMEDRALHDDLTNLSGAAPSSDEAMRARQLFARVLDAPGGMKIQTIHAFCQSLLRRFPLEAGLAPHFEIMDDRTAAETMAAVQEEVLAFARTGRDQDLADALSVVTGQVREGAFGEVMSELARERGRLKRMLTNLGGADRMRDAVYAALGVPVGVSEDAILRKALSDDAFDRDGLMRGLAALEAGTKTDQARVPALAQFLEKTNVEDRLSVFGEYRSVFFTAAGEPRAKLITKGAAENHPMGADALEHEGARLIEIDRLRKAAAMAGATAALITIGNAMLDRYATKKALHARLDYDDLILTSLSLLQRQAGMAGWVLFKLDEGLDHILIDEAQDTNPEQWEVVRILAEEFFIDAGRHADKPRTIFAVGDAKQSIYSFQRADPEKFAEMRRYFRERAQQIEAAWREVPMNISFRSTDAVLGTVDRVFAGPVAKQGVGDEGDDVAHSPFRVGQAGRIELWPAVEPEERTPEDPWTPPTRIVRLEDPEIRLARVIAGRIRHAIDTQEILTSRGRPVRAGDFMILVRRRTAFVDEVVKALKERNVPVAGVDRMQITDQLAVMDLVAFGRFLLMPEDDLTLAEVLKSPLIGLDDDQLFEIAHNRPRTLWHALREKAAIVEGNSPFARAYGFLFKWLGRVDYERPFELFAELLGGRG
;
A
#
# COMPACT_ATOMS: atom_id res chain seq x y z
N MET A 1 -30.30 38.05 -9.53
CA MET A 1 -30.48 36.58 -9.61
C MET A 1 -30.23 36.04 -8.21
N THR A 2 -31.29 36.11 -7.41
CA THR A 2 -31.25 36.03 -5.95
C THR A 2 -32.11 34.84 -5.56
N GLU A 3 -31.64 33.63 -5.79
CA GLU A 3 -32.37 32.41 -5.42
C GLU A 3 -31.41 31.21 -5.38
N MET A 4 -30.79 31.01 -4.20
CA MET A 4 -30.34 29.74 -3.63
C MET A 4 -29.83 30.05 -2.22
N ARG A 5 -30.74 30.36 -1.29
CA ARG A 5 -30.42 30.30 0.14
C ARG A 5 -30.32 28.81 0.49
N GLY A 6 -29.14 28.23 0.29
CA GLY A 6 -28.80 26.89 0.75
C GLY A 6 -28.99 26.80 2.27
N THR A 7 -29.43 25.63 2.73
CA THR A 7 -29.64 25.27 4.13
C THR A 7 -28.46 25.74 5.01
N ASP A 8 -28.74 26.34 6.16
CA ASP A 8 -27.70 26.77 7.11
C ASP A 8 -26.75 25.59 7.40
N PRO A 9 -25.43 25.74 7.15
CA PRO A 9 -24.46 24.67 7.38
C PRO A 9 -24.52 24.08 8.81
N ASN A 10 -24.90 24.90 9.79
CA ASN A 10 -25.07 24.44 11.18
C ASN A 10 -26.25 23.49 11.33
N VAL A 11 -27.33 23.66 10.55
CA VAL A 11 -28.48 22.75 10.55
C VAL A 11 -28.09 21.39 10.00
N LEU A 12 -27.32 21.35 8.90
CA LEU A 12 -26.80 20.09 8.34
C LEU A 12 -25.83 19.40 9.31
N GLN A 13 -24.90 20.14 9.92
CA GLN A 13 -23.98 19.57 10.93
C GLN A 13 -24.71 19.07 12.18
N ARG A 14 -25.76 19.76 12.64
CA ARG A 14 -26.61 19.32 13.76
C ARG A 14 -27.45 18.10 13.41
N SER A 15 -27.94 18.00 12.18
CA SER A 15 -28.66 16.81 11.69
C SER A 15 -27.71 15.60 11.60
N ALA A 16 -26.48 15.83 11.12
CA ALA A 16 -25.47 14.79 11.03
C ALA A 16 -25.01 14.27 12.40
N SER A 17 -24.95 15.16 13.41
CA SER A 17 -24.52 14.82 14.77
C SER A 17 -25.66 14.33 15.70
N ASP A 18 -26.87 14.08 15.20
CA ASP A 18 -28.02 13.74 16.05
C ASP A 18 -27.87 12.37 16.76
N PRO A 19 -27.90 12.32 18.12
CA PRO A 19 -27.85 11.11 18.96
C PRO A 19 -28.80 9.98 18.53
N SER A 20 -30.02 10.35 18.14
CA SER A 20 -31.16 9.43 18.01
C SER A 20 -31.23 8.66 16.69
N ALA A 21 -30.43 9.03 15.69
CA ALA A 21 -30.48 8.42 14.36
C ALA A 21 -29.16 7.77 13.98
N SER A 22 -29.26 6.71 13.17
CA SER A 22 -28.12 6.24 12.38
C SER A 22 -27.90 7.22 11.22
N VAL A 23 -26.66 7.64 11.03
CA VAL A 23 -26.34 8.72 10.07
C VAL A 23 -25.18 8.31 9.18
N TRP A 24 -25.39 8.47 7.87
CA TRP A 24 -24.34 8.36 6.87
C TRP A 24 -24.00 9.75 6.32
N VAL A 25 -22.77 10.20 6.56
CA VAL A 25 -22.31 11.53 6.17
C VAL A 25 -21.37 11.41 4.97
N SER A 26 -21.81 11.95 3.84
CA SER A 26 -20.98 12.13 2.64
C SER A 26 -20.40 13.54 2.65
N ALA A 27 -19.18 13.70 3.15
CA ALA A 27 -18.61 15.00 3.46
C ALA A 27 -17.35 15.32 2.67
N SER A 28 -17.48 16.31 1.79
CA SER A 28 -16.38 16.78 0.94
C SER A 28 -15.24 17.40 1.75
N ALA A 29 -14.10 17.61 1.10
CA ALA A 29 -12.90 18.13 1.74
C ALA A 29 -13.15 19.48 2.44
N GLY A 30 -12.85 19.53 3.75
CA GLY A 30 -13.04 20.73 4.56
C GLY A 30 -14.49 21.03 4.96
N ALA A 31 -15.42 20.08 4.82
CA ALA A 31 -16.80 20.25 5.26
C ALA A 31 -17.00 20.15 6.80
N GLY A 32 -15.96 19.74 7.53
CA GLY A 32 -16.00 19.61 8.99
C GLY A 32 -16.30 18.19 9.48
N LYS A 33 -15.90 17.15 8.73
CA LYS A 33 -16.01 15.72 9.10
C LYS A 33 -15.67 15.46 10.58
N THR A 34 -14.45 15.84 10.97
CA THR A 34 -13.93 15.65 12.33
C THR A 34 -14.72 16.41 13.39
N LYS A 35 -15.21 17.62 13.06
CA LYS A 35 -16.09 18.39 13.96
C LYS A 35 -17.39 17.63 14.20
N VAL A 36 -18.06 17.20 13.14
CA VAL A 36 -19.32 16.45 13.23
C VAL A 36 -19.15 15.15 14.01
N LEU A 37 -18.04 14.43 13.79
CA LEU A 37 -17.72 13.21 14.52
C LEU A 37 -17.54 13.47 16.03
N SER A 38 -16.77 14.50 16.41
CA SER A 38 -16.62 14.86 17.82
C SER A 38 -17.92 15.37 18.44
N ASP A 39 -18.68 16.19 17.71
CA ASP A 39 -19.99 16.68 18.14
C ASP A 39 -20.96 15.50 18.36
N ARG A 40 -20.92 14.47 17.49
CA ARG A 40 -21.70 13.23 17.63
C ARG A 40 -21.36 12.51 18.93
N VAL A 41 -20.06 12.31 19.24
CA VAL A 41 -19.62 11.65 20.49
C VAL A 41 -20.07 12.42 21.72
N LEU A 42 -19.87 13.74 21.72
CA LEU A 42 -20.27 14.62 22.81
C LEU A 42 -21.78 14.56 23.03
N ARG A 43 -22.58 14.60 21.96
CA ARG A 43 -24.05 14.52 22.04
C ARG A 43 -24.54 13.17 22.54
N GLN A 44 -23.86 12.06 22.20
CA GLN A 44 -24.20 10.73 22.76
C GLN A 44 -23.97 10.67 24.28
N MET A 45 -22.86 11.24 24.75
CA MET A 45 -22.59 11.30 26.19
C MET A 45 -23.58 12.24 26.91
N LEU A 46 -23.97 13.36 26.28
CA LEU A 46 -25.00 14.26 26.82
C LEU A 46 -26.38 13.59 26.90
N SER A 47 -26.76 12.74 25.94
CA SER A 47 -28.00 11.94 26.03
C SER A 47 -27.95 10.84 27.10
N GLY A 48 -26.81 10.66 27.78
CA GLY A 48 -26.67 9.73 28.89
C GLY A 48 -26.12 8.35 28.50
N THR A 49 -25.43 8.25 27.36
CA THR A 49 -24.63 7.07 27.01
C THR A 49 -23.30 7.11 27.74
N GLU A 50 -22.92 6.00 28.37
CA GLU A 50 -21.64 5.88 29.06
C GLU A 50 -20.46 5.83 28.06
N PRO A 51 -19.30 6.45 28.35
CA PRO A 51 -18.19 6.57 27.40
C PRO A 51 -17.66 5.24 26.83
N HIS A 52 -17.66 4.17 27.63
CA HIS A 52 -17.16 2.84 27.24
C HIS A 52 -18.11 2.08 26.29
N ARG A 53 -19.34 2.57 26.09
CA ARG A 53 -20.34 2.03 25.15
C ARG A 53 -20.31 2.68 23.77
N ILE A 54 -19.43 3.67 23.57
CA ILE A 54 -19.22 4.38 22.32
C ILE A 54 -17.93 3.88 21.68
N LEU A 55 -18.03 3.17 20.55
CA LEU A 55 -16.87 2.71 19.78
C LEU A 55 -16.62 3.65 18.60
N CYS A 56 -15.47 4.33 18.61
CA CYS A 56 -15.03 5.20 17.53
C CYS A 56 -13.85 4.56 16.80
N LEU A 57 -14.09 4.13 15.57
CA LEU A 57 -13.11 3.50 14.68
C LEU A 57 -12.56 4.52 13.70
N THR A 58 -11.23 4.57 13.60
CA THR A 58 -10.51 5.47 12.69
C THR A 58 -9.51 4.69 11.83
N PHE A 59 -9.10 5.25 10.70
CA PHE A 59 -8.12 4.60 9.82
C PHE A 59 -6.69 4.69 10.38
N THR A 60 -6.30 5.84 10.94
CA THR A 60 -4.93 6.09 11.43
C THR A 60 -4.86 6.33 12.93
N LYS A 61 -3.73 5.97 13.55
CA LYS A 61 -3.45 6.28 14.97
C LYS A 61 -3.43 7.79 15.24
N ALA A 62 -3.01 8.60 14.25
CA ALA A 62 -2.99 10.05 14.35
C ALA A 62 -4.42 10.62 14.40
N SER A 63 -5.33 10.14 13.55
CA SER A 63 -6.75 10.52 13.57
C SER A 63 -7.41 10.13 14.89
N ALA A 64 -7.15 8.93 15.41
CA ALA A 64 -7.62 8.50 16.73
C ALA A 64 -7.16 9.47 17.83
N ALA A 65 -5.87 9.82 17.85
CA ALA A 65 -5.28 10.72 18.84
C ALA A 65 -5.82 12.16 18.72
N GLU A 66 -5.96 12.69 17.50
CA GLU A 66 -6.54 14.02 17.26
C GLU A 66 -7.97 14.08 17.78
N MET A 67 -8.78 13.06 17.45
CA MET A 67 -10.16 12.96 17.91
C MET A 67 -10.27 12.87 19.44
N ALA A 68 -9.45 12.02 20.06
CA ALA A 68 -9.43 11.88 21.53
C ALA A 68 -9.04 13.19 22.22
N ASN A 69 -7.98 13.86 21.73
CA ASN A 69 -7.54 15.15 22.27
C ASN A 69 -8.65 16.21 22.14
N ARG A 70 -9.29 16.29 20.98
CA ARG A 70 -10.38 17.26 20.72
C ARG A 70 -11.57 17.04 21.66
N VAL A 71 -11.99 15.80 21.89
CA VAL A 71 -13.09 15.47 22.80
C VAL A 71 -12.70 15.81 24.24
N ASN A 72 -11.50 15.40 24.68
CA ASN A 72 -11.01 15.66 26.04
C ASN A 72 -10.84 17.16 26.33
N GLU A 73 -10.31 17.94 25.38
CA GLU A 73 -10.18 19.40 25.50
C GLU A 73 -11.55 20.05 25.69
N ARG A 74 -12.55 19.63 24.89
CA ARG A 74 -13.92 20.15 24.98
C ARG A 74 -14.58 19.81 26.32
N LEU A 75 -14.42 18.58 26.79
CA LEU A 75 -14.92 18.16 28.10
C LEU A 75 -14.24 18.91 29.26
N GLY A 76 -12.93 19.15 29.17
CA GLY A 76 -12.18 19.94 30.15
C GLY A 76 -12.68 21.38 30.22
N HIS A 77 -13.00 21.99 29.07
CA HIS A 77 -13.65 23.30 29.04
C HIS A 77 -15.05 23.27 29.69
N TRP A 78 -15.90 22.28 29.39
CA TRP A 78 -17.23 22.18 30.02
C TRP A 78 -17.18 22.05 31.54
N ALA A 79 -16.19 21.37 32.08
CA ALA A 79 -16.01 21.23 33.52
C ALA A 79 -15.74 22.58 34.22
N THR A 80 -15.09 23.52 33.53
CA THR A 80 -14.55 24.77 34.13
C THR A 80 -15.21 26.06 33.66
N MET A 81 -15.93 26.05 32.54
CA MET A 81 -16.61 27.22 31.98
C MET A 81 -17.71 27.78 32.90
N GLU A 82 -17.96 29.08 32.81
CA GLU A 82 -19.11 29.74 33.47
C GLU A 82 -20.45 29.23 32.92
N ASP A 83 -21.49 29.22 33.76
CA ASP A 83 -22.80 28.63 33.41
C ASP A 83 -23.40 29.19 32.12
N ARG A 84 -23.33 30.51 31.91
CA ARG A 84 -23.86 31.15 30.70
C ARG A 84 -23.11 30.68 29.45
N ALA A 85 -21.78 30.64 29.52
CA ALA A 85 -20.95 30.18 28.40
C ALA A 85 -21.20 28.70 28.10
N LEU A 86 -21.38 27.86 29.14
CA LEU A 86 -21.75 26.45 28.98
C LEU A 86 -23.13 26.30 28.30
N HIS A 87 -24.13 27.09 28.72
CA HIS A 87 -25.46 27.06 28.09
C HIS A 87 -25.42 27.44 26.62
N ASP A 88 -24.70 28.52 26.27
CA ASP A 88 -24.55 28.97 24.89
C ASP A 88 -23.84 27.90 24.05
N ASP A 89 -22.80 27.27 24.60
CA ASP A 89 -22.02 26.24 23.93
C ASP A 89 -22.83 24.95 23.67
N LEU A 90 -23.57 24.48 24.67
CA LEU A 90 -24.48 23.34 24.56
C LEU A 90 -25.63 23.62 23.58
N THR A 91 -26.18 24.85 23.59
CA THR A 91 -27.21 25.28 22.64
C THR A 91 -26.68 25.28 21.21
N ASN A 92 -25.43 25.71 21.01
CA ASN A 92 -24.80 25.67 19.69
C ASN A 92 -24.59 24.24 19.19
N LEU A 93 -24.24 23.32 20.09
CA LEU A 93 -24.01 21.90 19.80
C LEU A 93 -25.30 21.14 19.46
N SER A 94 -26.35 21.27 20.28
CA SER A 94 -27.60 20.51 20.12
C SER A 94 -28.63 21.20 19.23
N GLY A 95 -28.57 22.53 19.14
CA GLY A 95 -29.59 23.38 18.51
C GLY A 95 -30.77 23.74 19.43
N ALA A 96 -30.78 23.28 20.68
CA ALA A 96 -31.82 23.54 21.67
C ALA A 96 -31.22 23.96 23.01
N ALA A 97 -31.94 24.76 23.79
CA ALA A 97 -31.49 25.16 25.13
C ALA A 97 -31.33 23.91 26.02
N PRO A 98 -30.17 23.72 26.69
CA PRO A 98 -29.95 22.56 27.53
C PRO A 98 -30.85 22.59 28.75
N SER A 99 -31.31 21.41 29.17
CA SER A 99 -31.92 21.22 30.48
C SER A 99 -30.90 21.36 31.62
N SER A 100 -31.37 21.60 32.84
CA SER A 100 -30.51 21.61 34.04
C SER A 100 -29.73 20.31 34.20
N ASP A 101 -30.34 19.19 33.85
CA ASP A 101 -29.74 17.86 33.96
C ASP A 101 -28.64 17.66 32.91
N GLU A 102 -28.84 18.13 31.67
CA GLU A 102 -27.82 18.12 30.63
C GLU A 102 -26.63 19.00 30.98
N ALA A 103 -26.87 20.21 31.52
CA ALA A 103 -25.80 21.10 31.96
C ALA A 103 -24.99 20.49 33.11
N MET A 104 -25.67 19.88 34.11
CA MET A 104 -25.01 19.17 35.20
C MET A 104 -24.22 17.96 34.68
N ARG A 105 -24.80 17.17 33.76
CA ARG A 105 -24.13 16.04 33.12
C ARG A 105 -22.89 16.50 32.37
N ALA A 106 -22.98 17.55 31.56
CA ALA A 106 -21.86 18.12 30.81
C ALA A 106 -20.66 18.44 31.72
N ARG A 107 -20.89 19.00 32.91
CA ARG A 107 -19.83 19.27 33.91
C ARG A 107 -19.20 18.00 34.47
N GLN A 108 -19.97 16.92 34.60
CA GLN A 108 -19.49 15.64 35.13
C GLN A 108 -18.80 14.77 34.07
N LEU A 109 -19.06 15.01 32.77
CA LEU A 109 -18.57 14.14 31.69
C LEU A 109 -17.06 14.00 31.67
N PHE A 110 -16.30 15.06 31.99
CA PHE A 110 -14.83 14.98 32.07
C PHE A 110 -14.37 13.94 33.09
N ALA A 111 -14.93 13.98 34.31
CA ALA A 111 -14.63 13.00 35.35
C ALA A 111 -15.10 11.58 34.95
N ARG A 112 -16.31 11.45 34.39
CA ARG A 112 -16.84 10.15 33.94
C ARG A 112 -15.98 9.50 32.85
N VAL A 113 -15.41 10.29 31.94
CA VAL A 113 -14.51 9.77 30.90
C VAL A 113 -13.18 9.30 31.50
N LEU A 114 -12.66 9.99 32.51
CA LEU A 114 -11.46 9.57 33.24
C LEU A 114 -11.68 8.31 34.09
N ASP A 115 -12.86 8.21 34.71
CA ASP A 115 -13.25 7.07 35.54
C ASP A 115 -13.78 5.88 34.73
N ALA A 116 -13.96 6.04 33.41
CA ALA A 116 -14.46 4.98 32.54
C ALA A 116 -13.44 3.82 32.47
N PRO A 117 -13.84 2.57 32.77
CA PRO A 117 -12.95 1.41 32.67
C PRO A 117 -12.43 1.25 31.24
N GLY A 118 -11.10 1.31 31.07
CA GLY A 118 -10.46 1.26 29.75
C GLY A 118 -10.56 2.55 28.93
N GLY A 119 -11.14 3.62 29.49
CA GLY A 119 -11.32 4.91 28.83
C GLY A 119 -12.32 4.90 27.68
N MET A 120 -12.34 5.99 26.92
CA MET A 120 -13.14 6.08 25.70
C MET A 120 -12.53 5.23 24.58
N LYS A 121 -13.34 4.42 23.89
CA LYS A 121 -12.90 3.52 22.83
C LYS A 121 -12.69 4.26 21.50
N ILE A 122 -11.71 5.18 21.45
CA ILE A 122 -11.26 5.85 20.22
C ILE A 122 -9.97 5.19 19.75
N GLN A 123 -10.05 4.37 18.70
CA GLN A 123 -8.92 3.56 18.25
C GLN A 123 -9.00 3.23 16.77
N THR A 124 -7.93 2.62 16.23
CA THR A 124 -7.98 2.07 14.88
C THR A 124 -8.68 0.72 14.86
N ILE A 125 -9.16 0.29 13.69
CA ILE A 125 -9.78 -1.05 13.55
C ILE A 125 -8.80 -2.16 13.93
N HIS A 126 -7.52 -2.02 13.57
CA HIS A 126 -6.46 -2.95 14.01
C HIS A 126 -6.30 -2.99 15.53
N ALA A 127 -6.30 -1.83 16.20
CA ALA A 127 -6.18 -1.77 17.66
C ALA A 127 -7.40 -2.40 18.36
N PHE A 128 -8.60 -2.20 17.79
CA PHE A 128 -9.81 -2.88 18.24
C PHE A 128 -9.68 -4.41 18.11
N CYS A 129 -9.32 -4.92 16.93
CA CYS A 129 -9.11 -6.35 16.68
C CYS A 129 -8.02 -6.94 17.60
N GLN A 130 -6.92 -6.22 17.82
CA GLN A 130 -5.89 -6.63 18.76
C GLN A 130 -6.43 -6.73 20.20
N SER A 131 -7.18 -5.72 20.66
CA SER A 131 -7.78 -5.72 22.00
C SER A 131 -8.76 -6.89 22.16
N LEU A 132 -9.57 -7.14 21.13
CA LEU A 132 -10.51 -8.25 21.05
C LEU A 132 -9.80 -9.61 21.21
N LEU A 133 -8.78 -9.87 20.39
CA LEU A 133 -8.04 -11.14 20.41
C LEU A 133 -7.25 -11.34 21.71
N ARG A 134 -6.74 -10.26 22.33
CA ARG A 134 -6.09 -10.36 23.65
C ARG A 134 -7.05 -10.71 24.78
N ARG A 135 -8.32 -10.32 24.65
CA ARG A 135 -9.36 -10.62 25.65
C ARG A 135 -9.92 -12.04 25.51
N PHE A 136 -9.97 -12.56 24.28
CA PHE A 136 -10.49 -13.89 23.95
C PHE A 136 -9.51 -14.74 23.15
N PRO A 137 -8.27 -14.97 23.64
CA PRO A 137 -7.26 -15.68 22.88
C PRO A 137 -7.64 -17.15 22.67
N LEU A 138 -8.21 -17.80 23.69
CA LEU A 138 -8.55 -19.23 23.63
C LEU A 138 -9.69 -19.49 22.65
N GLU A 139 -10.72 -18.66 22.67
CA GLU A 139 -11.86 -18.70 21.75
C GLU A 139 -11.44 -18.43 20.30
N ALA A 140 -10.42 -17.58 20.13
CA ALA A 140 -9.81 -17.31 18.82
C ALA A 140 -8.86 -18.42 18.36
N GLY A 141 -8.59 -19.45 19.18
CA GLY A 141 -7.62 -20.51 18.87
C GLY A 141 -6.17 -20.02 18.92
N LEU A 142 -5.89 -18.96 19.68
CA LEU A 142 -4.59 -18.33 19.84
C LEU A 142 -3.97 -18.67 21.19
N ALA A 143 -2.63 -18.65 21.25
CA ALA A 143 -1.93 -18.68 22.52
C ALA A 143 -2.16 -17.36 23.29
N PRO A 144 -2.37 -17.38 24.62
CA PRO A 144 -2.61 -16.17 25.41
C PRO A 144 -1.48 -15.12 25.34
N HIS A 145 -0.26 -15.56 25.06
CA HIS A 145 0.94 -14.72 24.96
C HIS A 145 1.33 -14.40 23.51
N PHE A 146 0.36 -14.38 22.58
CA PHE A 146 0.67 -14.11 21.19
C PHE A 146 1.31 -12.73 20.99
N GLU A 147 2.27 -12.68 20.08
CA GLU A 147 2.97 -11.44 19.71
C GLU A 147 2.48 -10.93 18.35
N ILE A 148 2.50 -9.62 18.18
CA ILE A 148 2.18 -8.99 16.89
C ILE A 148 3.49 -8.62 16.22
N MET A 149 3.64 -9.08 14.99
CA MET A 149 4.80 -8.75 14.18
C MET A 149 4.70 -7.33 13.66
N ASP A 150 5.83 -6.60 13.70
CA ASP A 150 5.98 -5.40 12.90
C ASP A 150 6.26 -5.75 11.43
N ASP A 151 6.16 -4.76 10.54
CA ASP A 151 6.33 -4.97 9.10
C ASP A 151 7.72 -5.53 8.76
N ARG A 152 8.74 -5.16 9.53
CA ARG A 152 10.12 -5.64 9.36
C ARG A 152 10.23 -7.13 9.70
N THR A 153 9.76 -7.55 10.88
CA THR A 153 9.78 -8.96 11.30
C THR A 153 8.94 -9.82 10.35
N ALA A 154 7.80 -9.29 9.87
CA ALA A 154 6.98 -9.98 8.88
C ALA A 154 7.73 -10.17 7.55
N ALA A 155 8.45 -9.15 7.08
CA ALA A 155 9.27 -9.23 5.86
C ALA A 155 10.46 -10.19 6.01
N GLU A 156 11.18 -10.13 7.13
CA GLU A 156 12.29 -11.05 7.44
C GLU A 156 11.81 -12.51 7.50
N THR A 157 10.69 -12.75 8.18
CA THR A 157 10.08 -14.09 8.25
C THR A 157 9.68 -14.59 6.87
N MET A 158 9.13 -13.72 6.02
CA MET A 158 8.73 -14.08 4.65
C MET A 158 9.95 -14.36 3.77
N ALA A 159 11.03 -13.58 3.87
CA ALA A 159 12.27 -13.85 3.15
C ALA A 159 12.86 -15.22 3.54
N ALA A 160 12.86 -15.54 4.84
CA ALA A 160 13.28 -16.86 5.32
C ALA A 160 12.36 -18.00 4.83
N VAL A 161 11.05 -17.75 4.65
CA VAL A 161 10.13 -18.71 4.03
C VAL A 161 10.44 -18.92 2.55
N GLN A 162 10.72 -17.85 1.80
CA GLN A 162 11.09 -17.95 0.39
C GLN A 162 12.33 -18.82 0.22
N GLU A 163 13.38 -18.57 1.01
CA GLU A 163 14.61 -19.37 0.98
C GLU A 163 14.35 -20.85 1.31
N GLU A 164 13.51 -21.12 2.30
CA GLU A 164 13.12 -22.49 2.67
C GLU A 164 12.31 -23.19 1.57
N VAL A 165 11.37 -22.51 0.92
CA VAL A 165 10.62 -23.06 -0.22
C VAL A 165 11.56 -23.42 -1.36
N LEU A 166 12.53 -22.55 -1.67
CA LEU A 166 13.53 -22.81 -2.70
C LEU A 166 14.45 -23.97 -2.34
N ALA A 167 14.93 -24.02 -1.10
CA ALA A 167 15.76 -25.11 -0.61
C ALA A 167 15.01 -26.44 -0.63
N PHE A 168 13.74 -26.45 -0.20
CA PHE A 168 12.90 -27.63 -0.17
C PHE A 168 12.57 -28.14 -1.58
N ALA A 169 12.23 -27.26 -2.52
CA ALA A 169 11.99 -27.62 -3.92
C ALA A 169 13.21 -28.31 -4.56
N ARG A 170 14.43 -27.85 -4.24
CA ARG A 170 15.68 -28.47 -4.71
C ARG A 170 15.92 -29.88 -4.18
N THR A 171 15.28 -30.27 -3.07
CA THR A 171 15.43 -31.64 -2.54
C THR A 171 14.70 -32.69 -3.36
N GLY A 172 13.78 -32.29 -4.26
CA GLY A 172 12.97 -33.21 -5.07
C GLY A 172 11.96 -34.04 -4.27
N ARG A 173 11.74 -33.73 -2.98
CA ARG A 173 10.74 -34.42 -2.14
C ARG A 173 9.30 -34.04 -2.46
N ASP A 174 9.11 -32.88 -3.08
CA ASP A 174 7.84 -32.34 -3.55
C ASP A 174 7.99 -32.04 -5.03
N GLN A 175 7.52 -32.97 -5.85
CA GLN A 175 7.67 -32.92 -7.30
C GLN A 175 6.86 -31.77 -7.89
N ASP A 176 5.65 -31.51 -7.36
CA ASP A 176 4.77 -30.45 -7.85
C ASP A 176 5.41 -29.07 -7.62
N LEU A 177 6.03 -28.86 -6.47
CA LEU A 177 6.75 -27.62 -6.17
C LEU A 177 8.03 -27.46 -7.01
N ALA A 178 8.77 -28.55 -7.22
CA ALA A 178 9.96 -28.54 -8.06
C ALA A 178 9.63 -28.22 -9.52
N ASP A 179 8.58 -28.83 -10.06
CA ASP A 179 8.10 -28.60 -11.42
C ASP A 179 7.58 -27.16 -11.57
N ALA A 180 6.83 -26.65 -10.59
CA ALA A 180 6.37 -25.26 -10.58
C ALA A 180 7.54 -24.26 -10.59
N LEU A 181 8.59 -24.52 -9.80
CA LEU A 181 9.79 -23.68 -9.78
C LEU A 181 10.54 -23.72 -11.12
N SER A 182 10.63 -24.89 -11.74
CA SER A 182 11.23 -25.06 -13.08
C SER A 182 10.48 -24.23 -14.14
N VAL A 183 9.15 -24.26 -14.13
CA VAL A 183 8.32 -23.46 -15.05
C VAL A 183 8.55 -21.97 -14.88
N VAL A 184 8.55 -21.45 -13.64
CA VAL A 184 8.73 -20.01 -13.39
C VAL A 184 10.16 -19.58 -13.72
N THR A 185 11.17 -20.32 -13.29
CA THR A 185 12.58 -19.96 -13.57
C THR A 185 12.94 -20.06 -15.05
N GLY A 186 12.31 -20.96 -15.81
CA GLY A 186 12.49 -21.06 -17.25
C GLY A 186 11.89 -19.89 -18.06
N GLN A 187 10.96 -19.13 -17.48
CA GLN A 187 10.27 -18.02 -18.16
C GLN A 187 10.79 -16.63 -17.76
N VAL A 188 11.50 -16.53 -16.64
CA VAL A 188 11.88 -15.25 -16.04
C VAL A 188 13.36 -14.96 -16.25
N ARG A 189 13.69 -13.70 -16.58
CA ARG A 189 15.09 -13.25 -16.75
C ARG A 189 15.82 -13.22 -15.40
N GLU A 190 17.16 -13.22 -15.45
CA GLU A 190 18.00 -13.06 -14.26
C GLU A 190 17.62 -11.79 -13.48
N GLY A 191 17.34 -11.93 -12.18
CA GLY A 191 16.86 -10.85 -11.30
C GLY A 191 15.33 -10.72 -11.18
N ALA A 192 14.58 -10.96 -12.26
CA ALA A 192 13.12 -10.79 -12.25
C ALA A 192 12.39 -11.85 -11.41
N PHE A 193 13.04 -12.99 -11.11
CA PHE A 193 12.49 -13.99 -10.19
C PHE A 193 12.28 -13.43 -8.78
N GLY A 194 13.25 -12.65 -8.28
CA GLY A 194 13.13 -12.01 -6.97
C GLY A 194 11.97 -11.01 -6.91
N GLU A 195 11.71 -10.30 -8.02
CA GLU A 195 10.59 -9.37 -8.13
C GLU A 195 9.25 -10.13 -8.07
N VAL A 196 9.12 -11.22 -8.82
CA VAL A 196 7.91 -12.06 -8.82
C VAL A 196 7.64 -12.62 -7.41
N MET A 197 8.65 -13.17 -6.75
CA MET A 197 8.51 -13.70 -5.38
C MET A 197 8.15 -12.61 -4.37
N SER A 198 8.70 -11.40 -4.54
CA SER A 198 8.38 -10.24 -3.69
C SER A 198 6.93 -9.76 -3.91
N GLU A 199 6.47 -9.74 -5.16
CA GLU A 199 5.09 -9.40 -5.50
C GLU A 199 4.11 -10.41 -4.93
N LEU A 200 4.44 -11.71 -5.03
CA LEU A 200 3.64 -12.80 -4.46
C LEU A 200 3.54 -12.69 -2.92
N ALA A 201 4.64 -12.33 -2.26
CA ALA A 201 4.66 -12.06 -0.82
C ALA A 201 3.85 -10.80 -0.43
N ARG A 202 3.84 -9.77 -1.27
CA ARG A 202 3.04 -8.56 -1.06
C ARG A 202 1.54 -8.84 -1.21
N GLU A 203 1.17 -9.59 -2.25
CA GLU A 203 -0.23 -9.94 -2.56
C GLU A 203 -0.72 -11.20 -1.82
N ARG A 204 0.05 -11.70 -0.84
CA ARG A 204 -0.25 -12.92 -0.07
C ARG A 204 -1.67 -12.97 0.50
N GLY A 205 -2.19 -11.82 0.98
CA GLY A 205 -3.53 -11.74 1.53
C GLY A 205 -4.62 -11.95 0.47
N ARG A 206 -4.43 -11.38 -0.74
CA ARG A 206 -5.33 -11.62 -1.88
C ARG A 206 -5.30 -13.08 -2.30
N LEU A 207 -4.10 -13.66 -2.39
CA LEU A 207 -3.94 -15.08 -2.72
C LEU A 207 -4.65 -15.98 -1.68
N LYS A 208 -4.43 -15.76 -0.38
CA LYS A 208 -5.07 -16.52 0.71
C LYS A 208 -6.60 -16.48 0.62
N ARG A 209 -7.19 -15.33 0.30
CA ARG A 209 -8.63 -15.18 0.10
C ARG A 209 -9.14 -15.94 -1.12
N MET A 210 -8.46 -15.82 -2.26
CA MET A 210 -8.86 -16.56 -3.47
C MET A 210 -8.80 -18.06 -3.23
N LEU A 211 -7.75 -18.55 -2.55
CA LEU A 211 -7.63 -19.94 -2.13
C LEU A 211 -8.79 -20.36 -1.22
N THR A 212 -9.17 -19.52 -0.25
CA THR A 212 -10.27 -19.84 0.67
C THR A 212 -11.63 -19.83 -0.04
N ASN A 213 -11.91 -18.82 -0.88
CA ASN A 213 -13.18 -18.66 -1.59
C ASN A 213 -13.40 -19.75 -2.64
N LEU A 214 -12.35 -20.17 -3.35
CA LEU A 214 -12.44 -21.20 -4.37
C LEU A 214 -12.30 -22.62 -3.80
N GLY A 215 -11.90 -22.75 -2.52
CA GLY A 215 -11.79 -24.03 -1.83
C GLY A 215 -10.48 -24.79 -2.09
N GLY A 216 -9.37 -24.07 -2.28
CA GLY A 216 -8.01 -24.62 -2.34
C GLY A 216 -7.23 -24.26 -3.62
N ALA A 217 -5.95 -24.60 -3.62
CA ALA A 217 -5.03 -24.31 -4.73
C ALA A 217 -5.42 -25.01 -6.04
N ASP A 218 -5.87 -26.26 -5.97
CA ASP A 218 -6.27 -27.04 -7.15
C ASP A 218 -7.47 -26.41 -7.86
N ARG A 219 -8.52 -26.05 -7.11
CA ARG A 219 -9.70 -25.38 -7.69
C ARG A 219 -9.37 -24.00 -8.24
N MET A 220 -8.44 -23.28 -7.61
CA MET A 220 -7.97 -22.00 -8.11
C MET A 220 -7.21 -22.16 -9.44
N ARG A 221 -6.36 -23.19 -9.56
CA ARG A 221 -5.70 -23.54 -10.82
C ARG A 221 -6.74 -23.86 -11.90
N ASP A 222 -7.72 -24.71 -11.60
CA ASP A 222 -8.77 -25.09 -12.56
C ASP A 222 -9.57 -23.87 -13.04
N ALA A 223 -9.88 -22.94 -12.13
CA ALA A 223 -10.57 -21.69 -12.46
C ALA A 223 -9.74 -20.81 -13.41
N VAL A 224 -8.40 -20.79 -13.29
CA VAL A 224 -7.51 -20.06 -14.21
C VAL A 224 -7.55 -20.66 -15.61
N TYR A 225 -7.47 -22.00 -15.73
CA TYR A 225 -7.58 -22.68 -17.02
C TYR A 225 -8.95 -22.42 -17.67
N ALA A 226 -10.03 -22.50 -16.89
CA ALA A 226 -11.38 -22.20 -17.37
C ALA A 226 -11.53 -20.74 -17.84
N ALA A 227 -10.98 -19.77 -17.09
CA ALA A 227 -11.03 -18.35 -17.45
C ALA A 227 -10.25 -18.03 -18.75
N LEU A 228 -9.20 -18.79 -19.04
CA LEU A 228 -8.40 -18.66 -20.26
C LEU A 228 -8.92 -19.51 -21.44
N GLY A 229 -9.97 -20.31 -21.23
CA GLY A 229 -10.59 -21.13 -22.27
C GLY A 229 -9.76 -22.34 -22.69
N VAL A 230 -8.86 -22.81 -21.83
CA VAL A 230 -7.97 -23.96 -22.12
C VAL A 230 -8.33 -25.12 -21.18
N PRO A 231 -8.36 -26.39 -21.63
CA PRO A 231 -8.59 -27.51 -20.74
C PRO A 231 -7.50 -27.63 -19.66
N VAL A 232 -7.91 -28.05 -18.46
CA VAL A 232 -7.02 -28.13 -17.28
C VAL A 232 -5.80 -29.02 -17.56
N GLY A 233 -4.61 -28.50 -17.26
CA GLY A 233 -3.34 -29.25 -17.34
C GLY A 233 -2.81 -29.46 -18.76
N VAL A 234 -3.45 -28.88 -19.79
CA VAL A 234 -2.96 -28.98 -21.17
C VAL A 234 -1.77 -28.04 -21.37
N SER A 235 -0.63 -28.61 -21.76
CA SER A 235 0.58 -27.85 -22.08
C SER A 235 0.53 -27.25 -23.49
N GLU A 236 1.38 -26.25 -23.73
CA GLU A 236 1.62 -25.68 -25.06
C GLU A 236 1.97 -26.77 -26.10
N ASP A 237 2.82 -27.70 -25.68
CA ASP A 237 3.31 -28.80 -26.51
C ASP A 237 2.19 -29.80 -26.87
N ALA A 238 1.26 -30.05 -25.95
CA ALA A 238 0.07 -30.87 -26.23
C ALA A 238 -0.87 -30.20 -27.25
N ILE A 239 -1.05 -28.87 -27.18
CA ILE A 239 -1.83 -28.11 -28.17
C ILE A 239 -1.17 -28.18 -29.54
N LEU A 240 0.16 -28.01 -29.60
CA LEU A 240 0.91 -28.14 -30.84
C LEU A 240 0.79 -29.55 -31.43
N ARG A 241 1.04 -30.61 -30.65
CA ARG A 241 0.93 -31.98 -31.14
C ARG A 241 -0.46 -32.28 -31.70
N LYS A 242 -1.52 -31.84 -31.01
CA LYS A 242 -2.90 -31.98 -31.49
C LYS A 242 -3.15 -31.16 -32.76
N ALA A 243 -2.56 -29.98 -32.88
CA ALA A 243 -2.67 -29.15 -34.07
C ALA A 243 -1.88 -29.70 -35.27
N LEU A 244 -0.92 -30.60 -35.07
CA LEU A 244 -0.08 -31.16 -36.14
C LEU A 244 -0.45 -32.60 -36.51
N SER A 245 -1.50 -33.17 -35.89
CA SER A 245 -2.03 -34.47 -36.28
C SER A 245 -2.69 -34.44 -37.66
N ASP A 246 -2.74 -35.57 -38.36
CA ASP A 246 -3.25 -35.66 -39.72
C ASP A 246 -4.69 -35.16 -39.88
N ASP A 247 -5.55 -35.39 -38.89
CA ASP A 247 -6.95 -34.95 -38.92
C ASP A 247 -7.14 -33.47 -38.57
N ALA A 248 -6.06 -32.76 -38.20
CA ALA A 248 -6.19 -31.42 -37.64
C ALA A 248 -6.19 -30.31 -38.68
N PHE A 249 -5.68 -30.54 -39.89
CA PHE A 249 -5.55 -29.54 -40.96
C PHE A 249 -5.95 -30.11 -42.32
N ASP A 250 -6.41 -29.25 -43.24
CA ASP A 250 -6.80 -29.66 -44.60
C ASP A 250 -5.56 -29.82 -45.49
N ARG A 251 -5.02 -31.05 -45.56
CA ARG A 251 -3.86 -31.36 -46.40
C ARG A 251 -4.09 -31.06 -47.88
N ASP A 252 -5.28 -31.39 -48.41
CA ASP A 252 -5.60 -31.17 -49.81
C ASP A 252 -5.79 -29.68 -50.11
N GLY A 253 -6.37 -28.93 -49.18
CA GLY A 253 -6.40 -27.46 -49.16
C GLY A 253 -5.00 -26.87 -49.20
N LEU A 254 -4.08 -27.33 -48.36
CA LEU A 254 -2.70 -26.83 -48.31
C LEU A 254 -1.89 -27.20 -49.56
N MET A 255 -2.13 -28.35 -50.18
CA MET A 255 -1.55 -28.68 -51.50
C MET A 255 -2.03 -27.72 -52.59
N ARG A 256 -3.32 -27.32 -52.56
CA ARG A 256 -3.85 -26.27 -53.46
C ARG A 256 -3.26 -24.90 -53.14
N GLY A 257 -3.04 -24.59 -51.86
CA GLY A 257 -2.35 -23.38 -51.41
C GLY A 257 -0.89 -23.33 -51.86
N LEU A 258 -0.19 -24.47 -51.84
CA LEU A 258 1.18 -24.61 -52.33
C LEU A 258 1.26 -24.28 -53.83
N ALA A 259 0.38 -24.89 -54.65
CA ALA A 259 0.29 -24.60 -56.07
C ALA A 259 -0.03 -23.12 -56.36
N ALA A 260 -0.86 -22.49 -55.53
CA ALA A 260 -1.18 -21.06 -55.64
C ALA A 260 0.05 -20.18 -55.32
N LEU A 261 0.87 -20.54 -54.32
CA LEU A 261 2.11 -19.84 -53.99
C LEU A 261 3.19 -20.01 -55.08
N GLU A 262 3.27 -21.19 -55.70
CA GLU A 262 4.18 -21.47 -56.83
C GLU A 262 3.85 -20.63 -58.06
N ALA A 263 2.56 -20.45 -58.36
CA ALA A 263 2.05 -19.59 -59.43
C ALA A 263 2.17 -18.08 -59.13
N GLY A 264 2.63 -17.72 -57.93
CA GLY A 264 2.77 -16.35 -57.46
C GLY A 264 4.07 -15.66 -57.86
N THR A 265 4.32 -14.52 -57.20
CA THR A 265 5.53 -13.72 -57.42
C THR A 265 6.74 -14.29 -56.68
N LYS A 266 7.95 -13.73 -56.90
CA LYS A 266 9.17 -14.15 -56.19
C LYS A 266 9.03 -14.17 -54.66
N THR A 267 8.19 -13.31 -54.08
CA THR A 267 7.90 -13.27 -52.64
C THR A 267 6.96 -14.38 -52.17
N ASP A 268 6.12 -14.91 -53.05
CA ASP A 268 5.25 -16.06 -52.77
C ASP A 268 6.05 -17.37 -52.90
N GLN A 269 6.83 -17.48 -53.97
CA GLN A 269 7.72 -18.62 -54.23
C GLN A 269 8.77 -18.83 -53.14
N ALA A 270 9.24 -17.77 -52.49
CA ALA A 270 10.16 -17.87 -51.36
C ALA A 270 9.61 -18.64 -50.14
N ARG A 271 8.28 -18.78 -50.04
CA ARG A 271 7.59 -19.46 -48.93
C ARG A 271 7.16 -20.90 -49.26
N VAL A 272 7.21 -21.28 -50.54
CA VAL A 272 6.89 -22.63 -51.03
C VAL A 272 7.72 -23.71 -50.34
N PRO A 273 9.06 -23.58 -50.17
CA PRO A 273 9.86 -24.63 -49.54
C PRO A 273 9.40 -24.95 -48.11
N ALA A 274 9.05 -23.93 -47.32
CA ALA A 274 8.62 -24.10 -45.94
C ALA A 274 7.27 -24.84 -45.83
N LEU A 275 6.34 -24.58 -46.76
CA LEU A 275 5.05 -25.27 -46.80
C LEU A 275 5.19 -26.71 -47.36
N ALA A 276 6.01 -26.90 -48.41
CA ALA A 276 6.28 -28.21 -48.98
C ALA A 276 6.94 -29.15 -47.97
N GLN A 277 7.97 -28.66 -47.27
CA GLN A 277 8.69 -29.42 -46.24
C GLN A 277 7.78 -29.87 -45.10
N PHE A 278 6.77 -29.07 -44.73
CA PHE A 278 5.75 -29.46 -43.75
C PHE A 278 4.85 -30.59 -44.27
N LEU A 279 4.38 -30.48 -45.52
CA LEU A 279 3.45 -31.45 -46.15
C LEU A 279 4.11 -32.79 -46.48
N GLU A 280 5.43 -32.82 -46.63
CA GLU A 280 6.24 -34.03 -46.79
C GLU A 280 6.37 -34.85 -45.51
N LYS A 281 6.26 -34.22 -44.32
CA LYS A 281 6.36 -34.93 -43.05
C LYS A 281 5.09 -35.70 -42.75
N THR A 282 5.25 -36.96 -42.35
CA THR A 282 4.16 -37.91 -42.10
C THR A 282 3.90 -38.18 -40.62
N ASN A 283 4.82 -37.82 -39.72
CA ASN A 283 4.62 -37.94 -38.29
C ASN A 283 4.66 -36.56 -37.59
N VAL A 284 4.08 -36.51 -36.38
CA VAL A 284 3.93 -35.27 -35.60
C VAL A 284 5.28 -34.71 -35.13
N GLU A 285 6.24 -35.56 -34.78
CA GLU A 285 7.56 -35.12 -34.28
C GLU A 285 8.41 -34.46 -35.36
N ASP A 286 8.41 -35.01 -36.58
CA ASP A 286 9.07 -34.40 -37.73
C ASP A 286 8.38 -33.08 -38.11
N ARG A 287 7.04 -33.01 -37.99
CA ARG A 287 6.29 -31.76 -38.19
C ARG A 287 6.61 -30.70 -37.14
N LEU A 288 6.79 -31.08 -35.88
CA LEU A 288 7.20 -30.17 -34.81
C LEU A 288 8.57 -29.54 -35.12
N SER A 289 9.51 -30.33 -35.66
CA SER A 289 10.86 -29.83 -35.99
C SER A 289 10.86 -28.72 -37.05
N VAL A 290 9.88 -28.73 -37.96
CA VAL A 290 9.73 -27.76 -39.06
C VAL A 290 8.62 -26.73 -38.80
N PHE A 291 7.98 -26.76 -37.63
CA PHE A 291 6.84 -25.89 -37.31
C PHE A 291 7.20 -24.41 -37.36
N GLY A 292 8.42 -24.02 -36.96
CA GLY A 292 8.88 -22.64 -37.05
C GLY A 292 8.92 -22.11 -38.48
N GLU A 293 9.38 -22.92 -39.42
CA GLU A 293 9.42 -22.62 -40.85
C GLU A 293 8.01 -22.56 -41.43
N TYR A 294 7.18 -23.55 -41.10
CA TYR A 294 5.76 -23.58 -41.46
C TYR A 294 5.01 -22.33 -41.00
N ARG A 295 5.19 -21.94 -39.73
CA ARG A 295 4.59 -20.73 -39.14
C ARG A 295 5.02 -19.45 -39.85
N SER A 296 6.26 -19.39 -40.37
CA SER A 296 6.77 -18.20 -41.08
C SER A 296 6.03 -17.87 -42.38
N VAL A 297 5.31 -18.85 -42.96
CA VAL A 297 4.46 -18.67 -44.14
C VAL A 297 3.29 -17.74 -43.85
N PHE A 298 2.73 -17.82 -42.64
CA PHE A 298 1.53 -17.10 -42.20
C PHE A 298 1.82 -15.91 -41.27
N PHE A 299 2.96 -15.92 -40.56
CA PHE A 299 3.35 -14.88 -39.61
C PHE A 299 4.59 -14.09 -40.07
N THR A 300 4.71 -12.85 -39.61
CA THR A 300 5.91 -12.02 -39.77
C THR A 300 7.00 -12.44 -38.78
N ALA A 301 8.23 -11.92 -38.97
CA ALA A 301 9.32 -12.13 -38.02
C ALA A 301 9.02 -11.56 -36.62
N ALA A 302 8.14 -10.56 -36.53
CA ALA A 302 7.66 -10.01 -35.26
C ALA A 302 6.55 -10.87 -34.60
N GLY A 303 6.09 -11.94 -35.25
CA GLY A 303 5.06 -12.83 -34.72
C GLY A 303 3.63 -12.37 -34.96
N GLU A 304 3.42 -11.37 -35.81
CA GLU A 304 2.09 -10.87 -36.21
C GLU A 304 1.58 -11.62 -37.46
N PRO A 305 0.26 -11.84 -37.60
CA PRO A 305 -0.31 -12.42 -38.82
C PRO A 305 0.00 -11.54 -40.04
N ARG A 306 0.35 -12.16 -41.17
CA ARG A 306 0.62 -11.42 -42.41
C ARG A 306 -0.67 -10.84 -42.98
N ALA A 307 -0.65 -9.54 -43.29
CA ALA A 307 -1.79 -8.84 -43.90
C ALA A 307 -2.16 -9.37 -45.31
N LYS A 308 -1.22 -10.01 -46.01
CA LYS A 308 -1.44 -10.66 -47.31
C LYS A 308 -0.73 -12.01 -47.32
N LEU A 309 -1.49 -13.09 -47.49
CA LEU A 309 -0.94 -14.46 -47.55
C LEU A 309 -0.48 -14.84 -48.96
N ILE A 310 -1.06 -14.22 -49.99
CA ILE A 310 -0.73 -14.45 -51.40
C ILE A 310 -0.92 -13.15 -52.20
N THR A 311 -0.22 -13.01 -53.34
CA THR A 311 -0.42 -11.85 -54.23
C THR A 311 -1.75 -11.89 -54.97
N LYS A 312 -2.30 -10.70 -55.27
CA LYS A 312 -3.65 -10.55 -55.87
C LYS A 312 -3.82 -11.33 -57.18
N GLY A 313 -2.82 -11.30 -58.08
CA GLY A 313 -2.89 -12.02 -59.35
C GLY A 313 -2.87 -13.54 -59.18
N ALA A 314 -2.17 -14.06 -58.18
CA ALA A 314 -2.15 -15.49 -57.88
C ALA A 314 -3.44 -15.94 -57.16
N ALA A 315 -4.01 -15.10 -56.30
CA ALA A 315 -5.31 -15.34 -55.69
C ALA A 315 -6.44 -15.42 -56.72
N GLU A 316 -6.44 -14.54 -57.73
CA GLU A 316 -7.44 -14.54 -58.81
C GLU A 316 -7.33 -15.78 -59.71
N ASN A 317 -6.12 -16.29 -59.94
CA ASN A 317 -5.88 -17.48 -60.77
C ASN A 317 -6.10 -18.81 -60.00
N HIS A 318 -5.95 -18.79 -58.68
CA HIS A 318 -6.10 -19.96 -57.81
C HIS A 318 -6.98 -19.66 -56.58
N PRO A 319 -8.27 -19.35 -56.75
CA PRO A 319 -9.15 -18.91 -55.66
C PRO A 319 -9.28 -19.95 -54.54
N MET A 320 -9.42 -21.24 -54.89
CA MET A 320 -9.50 -22.32 -53.89
C MET A 320 -8.20 -22.50 -53.08
N GLY A 321 -7.05 -22.12 -53.65
CA GLY A 321 -5.77 -22.15 -52.94
C GLY A 321 -5.60 -20.95 -52.00
N ALA A 322 -6.10 -19.77 -52.41
CA ALA A 322 -6.13 -18.59 -51.56
C ALA A 322 -7.04 -18.80 -50.34
N ASP A 323 -8.26 -19.33 -50.54
CA ASP A 323 -9.20 -19.64 -49.45
C ASP A 323 -8.61 -20.65 -48.46
N ALA A 324 -7.91 -21.67 -48.95
CA ALA A 324 -7.26 -22.67 -48.10
C ALA A 324 -6.12 -22.07 -47.25
N LEU A 325 -5.33 -21.15 -47.80
CA LEU A 325 -4.29 -20.43 -47.05
C LEU A 325 -4.90 -19.51 -45.99
N GLU A 326 -6.01 -18.81 -46.30
CA GLU A 326 -6.72 -17.98 -45.33
C GLU A 326 -7.33 -18.81 -44.19
N HIS A 327 -7.95 -19.94 -44.52
CA HIS A 327 -8.50 -20.85 -43.52
C HIS A 327 -7.43 -21.41 -42.59
N GLU A 328 -6.30 -21.86 -43.14
CA GLU A 328 -5.17 -22.33 -42.33
C GLU A 328 -4.53 -21.20 -41.51
N GLY A 329 -4.43 -20.00 -42.08
CA GLY A 329 -3.96 -18.81 -41.36
C GLY A 329 -4.83 -18.51 -40.15
N ALA A 330 -6.15 -18.49 -40.30
CA ALA A 330 -7.10 -18.29 -39.21
C ALA A 330 -6.98 -19.38 -38.14
N ARG A 331 -6.84 -20.64 -38.56
CA ARG A 331 -6.62 -21.78 -37.67
C ARG A 331 -5.32 -21.64 -36.86
N LEU A 332 -4.20 -21.25 -37.50
CA LEU A 332 -2.93 -21.05 -36.82
C LEU A 332 -2.93 -19.86 -35.87
N ILE A 333 -3.71 -18.81 -36.15
CA ILE A 333 -3.93 -17.69 -35.22
C ILE A 333 -4.63 -18.19 -33.94
N GLU A 334 -5.67 -19.02 -34.07
CA GLU A 334 -6.35 -19.58 -32.91
C GLU A 334 -5.46 -20.56 -32.13
N ILE A 335 -4.64 -21.36 -32.82
CA ILE A 335 -3.63 -22.22 -32.16
C ILE A 335 -2.59 -21.37 -31.41
N ASP A 336 -2.08 -20.29 -32.00
CA ASP A 336 -1.12 -19.37 -31.35
C ASP A 336 -1.75 -18.69 -30.12
N ARG A 337 -3.03 -18.30 -30.20
CA ARG A 337 -3.81 -17.81 -29.06
C ARG A 337 -3.94 -18.87 -27.95
N LEU A 338 -4.36 -20.09 -28.29
CA LEU A 338 -4.52 -21.19 -27.32
C LEU A 338 -3.19 -21.58 -26.67
N ARG A 339 -2.09 -21.60 -27.42
CA ARG A 339 -0.73 -21.82 -26.91
C ARG A 339 -0.32 -20.75 -25.90
N LYS A 340 -0.50 -19.48 -26.25
CA LYS A 340 -0.22 -18.35 -25.34
C LYS A 340 -1.09 -18.41 -24.08
N ALA A 341 -2.37 -18.76 -24.23
CA ALA A 341 -3.29 -18.96 -23.11
C ALA A 341 -2.86 -20.13 -22.20
N ALA A 342 -2.46 -21.27 -22.78
CA ALA A 342 -1.97 -22.43 -22.03
C ALA A 342 -0.66 -22.15 -21.31
N ALA A 343 0.28 -21.45 -21.95
CA ALA A 343 1.53 -21.01 -21.33
C ALA A 343 1.27 -20.07 -20.15
N MET A 344 0.35 -19.10 -20.32
CA MET A 344 -0.09 -18.20 -19.25
C MET A 344 -0.76 -18.95 -18.10
N ALA A 345 -1.64 -19.92 -18.42
CA ALA A 345 -2.32 -20.75 -17.44
C ALA A 345 -1.35 -21.61 -16.64
N GLY A 346 -0.40 -22.26 -17.31
CA GLY A 346 0.65 -23.07 -16.69
C GLY A 346 1.57 -22.26 -15.80
N ALA A 347 2.02 -21.09 -16.27
CA ALA A 347 2.84 -20.16 -15.48
C ALA A 347 2.09 -19.66 -14.22
N THR A 348 0.83 -19.26 -14.39
CA THR A 348 0.00 -18.79 -13.28
C THR A 348 -0.30 -19.91 -12.29
N ALA A 349 -0.56 -21.13 -12.77
CA ALA A 349 -0.75 -22.31 -11.93
C ALA A 349 0.52 -22.64 -11.12
N ALA A 350 1.70 -22.56 -11.73
CA ALA A 350 2.97 -22.72 -11.03
C ALA A 350 3.16 -21.66 -9.93
N LEU A 351 2.82 -20.39 -10.20
CA LEU A 351 2.85 -19.33 -9.20
C LEU A 351 1.86 -19.57 -8.05
N ILE A 352 0.67 -20.12 -8.34
CA ILE A 352 -0.30 -20.51 -7.31
C ILE A 352 0.27 -21.61 -6.41
N THR A 353 0.91 -22.64 -6.99
CA THR A 353 1.55 -23.72 -6.23
C THR A 353 2.65 -23.19 -5.31
N ILE A 354 3.57 -22.38 -5.84
CA ILE A 354 4.65 -21.76 -5.06
C ILE A 354 4.07 -20.85 -3.97
N GLY A 355 3.09 -20.02 -4.32
CA GLY A 355 2.43 -19.12 -3.39
C GLY A 355 1.69 -19.84 -2.26
N ASN A 356 1.03 -20.95 -2.55
CA ASN A 356 0.38 -21.76 -1.54
C ASN A 356 1.42 -22.38 -0.58
N ALA A 357 2.50 -22.95 -1.11
CA ALA A 357 3.59 -23.49 -0.29
C ALA A 357 4.24 -22.42 0.61
N MET A 358 4.41 -21.20 0.10
CA MET A 358 4.87 -20.06 0.90
C MET A 358 3.88 -19.70 2.00
N LEU A 359 2.58 -19.60 1.69
CA LEU A 359 1.54 -19.28 2.67
C LEU A 359 1.46 -20.31 3.79
N ASP A 360 1.53 -21.60 3.46
CA ASP A 360 1.46 -22.70 4.43
C ASP A 360 2.66 -22.69 5.39
N ARG A 361 3.87 -22.52 4.85
CA ARG A 361 5.09 -22.40 5.67
C ARG A 361 5.10 -21.13 6.50
N TYR A 362 4.63 -20.02 5.94
CA TYR A 362 4.51 -18.76 6.68
C TYR A 362 3.52 -18.87 7.83
N ALA A 363 2.36 -19.50 7.60
CA ALA A 363 1.37 -19.79 8.64
C ALA A 363 1.96 -20.72 9.73
N THR A 364 2.72 -21.74 9.33
CA THR A 364 3.39 -22.68 10.26
C THR A 364 4.41 -21.97 11.15
N LYS A 365 5.29 -21.14 10.57
CA LYS A 365 6.27 -20.35 11.35
C LYS A 365 5.58 -19.38 12.31
N LYS A 366 4.51 -18.71 11.86
CA LYS A 366 3.70 -17.84 12.71
C LYS A 366 3.11 -18.62 13.89
N ALA A 367 2.52 -19.79 13.64
CA ALA A 367 1.93 -20.63 14.68
C ALA A 367 2.97 -21.13 15.70
N LEU A 368 4.15 -21.57 15.24
CA LEU A 368 5.23 -22.05 16.11
C LEU A 368 5.71 -20.99 17.11
N HIS A 369 5.72 -19.71 16.71
CA HIS A 369 6.13 -18.59 17.55
C HIS A 369 4.96 -17.85 18.20
N ALA A 370 3.72 -18.34 18.07
CA ALA A 370 2.51 -17.64 18.50
C ALA A 370 2.46 -16.19 18.01
N ARG A 371 2.78 -15.95 16.73
CA ARG A 371 2.84 -14.61 16.12
C ARG A 371 1.69 -14.37 15.16
N LEU A 372 1.20 -13.13 15.14
CA LEU A 372 0.21 -12.64 14.19
C LEU A 372 0.74 -11.43 13.42
N ASP A 373 0.42 -11.35 12.14
CA ASP A 373 0.58 -10.11 11.36
C ASP A 373 -0.70 -9.25 11.39
N TYR A 374 -0.64 -8.04 10.82
CA TYR A 374 -1.79 -7.14 10.79
C TYR A 374 -2.99 -7.70 10.01
N ASP A 375 -2.77 -8.47 8.94
CA ASP A 375 -3.85 -9.11 8.17
C ASP A 375 -4.51 -10.20 9.01
N ASP A 376 -3.72 -11.00 9.76
CA ASP A 376 -4.24 -12.03 10.66
C ASP A 376 -5.06 -11.44 11.79
N LEU A 377 -4.73 -10.25 12.30
CA LEU A 377 -5.54 -9.61 13.36
C LEU A 377 -6.99 -9.45 12.89
N ILE A 378 -7.19 -8.98 11.67
CA ILE A 378 -8.53 -8.78 11.11
C ILE A 378 -9.19 -10.13 10.81
N LEU A 379 -8.50 -11.04 10.12
CA LEU A 379 -9.05 -12.33 9.71
C LEU A 379 -9.38 -13.25 10.90
N THR A 380 -8.51 -13.29 11.91
CA THR A 380 -8.75 -14.08 13.12
C THR A 380 -9.87 -13.45 13.96
N SER A 381 -9.96 -12.12 14.01
CA SER A 381 -11.11 -11.44 14.64
C SER A 381 -12.42 -11.78 13.94
N LEU A 382 -12.44 -11.78 12.60
CA LEU A 382 -13.60 -12.22 11.83
C LEU A 382 -13.95 -13.67 12.13
N SER A 383 -12.95 -14.56 12.14
CA SER A 383 -13.17 -15.97 12.47
C SER A 383 -13.75 -16.13 13.87
N LEU A 384 -13.24 -15.41 14.87
CA LEU A 384 -13.78 -15.40 16.23
C LEU A 384 -15.25 -14.94 16.25
N LEU A 385 -15.56 -13.87 15.53
CA LEU A 385 -16.91 -13.31 15.46
C LEU A 385 -17.88 -14.17 14.62
N GLN A 386 -17.40 -14.98 13.67
CA GLN A 386 -18.23 -15.81 12.80
C GLN A 386 -18.38 -17.26 13.29
N ARG A 387 -17.41 -17.79 14.06
CA ARG A 387 -17.28 -19.24 14.33
C ARG A 387 -18.47 -19.88 15.02
N GLN A 388 -19.31 -19.12 15.74
CA GLN A 388 -20.59 -19.62 16.27
C GLN A 388 -21.59 -18.48 16.42
N ALA A 389 -22.81 -18.65 15.89
CA ALA A 389 -23.91 -17.68 15.97
C ALA A 389 -24.28 -17.24 17.42
N GLY A 390 -23.81 -17.98 18.45
CA GLY A 390 -23.94 -17.60 19.86
C GLY A 390 -22.68 -16.98 20.51
N MET A 391 -21.47 -17.27 19.99
CA MET A 391 -20.24 -16.71 20.57
C MET A 391 -20.04 -15.25 20.20
N ALA A 392 -20.46 -14.80 19.02
CA ALA A 392 -20.41 -13.39 18.66
C ALA A 392 -21.16 -12.52 19.68
N GLY A 393 -22.41 -12.90 19.98
CA GLY A 393 -23.23 -12.25 20.99
C GLY A 393 -22.67 -12.37 22.40
N TRP A 394 -22.06 -13.49 22.77
CA TRP A 394 -21.40 -13.65 24.08
C TRP A 394 -20.12 -12.80 24.21
N VAL A 395 -19.27 -12.78 23.17
CA VAL A 395 -18.06 -11.96 23.08
C VAL A 395 -18.42 -10.48 23.14
N LEU A 396 -19.42 -10.05 22.37
CA LEU A 396 -20.00 -8.70 22.39
C LEU A 396 -20.58 -8.34 23.76
N PHE A 397 -21.36 -9.23 24.36
CA PHE A 397 -21.90 -9.06 25.71
C PHE A 397 -20.78 -8.92 26.76
N LYS A 398 -19.69 -9.68 26.61
CA LYS A 398 -18.53 -9.65 27.52
C LYS A 398 -17.58 -8.48 27.26
N LEU A 399 -17.64 -7.80 26.10
CA LEU A 399 -16.82 -6.64 25.70
C LEU A 399 -17.21 -5.31 26.39
N ASP A 400 -17.71 -5.36 27.62
CA ASP A 400 -18.03 -4.22 28.51
C ASP A 400 -19.51 -3.77 28.53
N GLU A 401 -20.46 -4.69 28.73
CA GLU A 401 -21.91 -4.39 28.90
C GLU A 401 -22.67 -3.95 27.63
N GLY A 402 -22.09 -4.17 26.45
CA GLY A 402 -22.71 -3.90 25.15
C GLY A 402 -22.32 -2.54 24.56
N LEU A 403 -22.12 -2.51 23.25
CA LEU A 403 -21.93 -1.27 22.50
C LEU A 403 -23.30 -0.69 22.15
N ASP A 404 -23.46 0.62 22.36
CA ASP A 404 -24.69 1.33 21.96
C ASP A 404 -24.47 2.10 20.65
N HIS A 405 -23.24 2.59 20.41
CA HIS A 405 -22.94 3.40 19.25
C HIS A 405 -21.61 2.99 18.60
N ILE A 406 -21.64 2.85 17.27
CA ILE A 406 -20.44 2.62 16.44
C ILE A 406 -20.28 3.82 15.51
N LEU A 407 -19.14 4.49 15.60
CA LEU A 407 -18.77 5.63 14.77
C LEU A 407 -17.54 5.28 13.94
N ILE A 408 -17.57 5.59 12.65
CA ILE A 408 -16.52 5.23 11.69
C ILE A 408 -16.07 6.51 10.98
N ASP A 409 -14.80 6.86 11.15
CA ASP A 409 -14.15 7.96 10.46
C ASP A 409 -13.37 7.47 9.23
N GLU A 410 -13.27 8.31 8.21
CA GLU A 410 -12.67 7.99 6.91
C GLU A 410 -13.15 6.64 6.37
N ALA A 411 -14.46 6.43 6.43
CA ALA A 411 -15.10 5.15 6.12
C ALA A 411 -14.82 4.65 4.69
N GLN A 412 -14.47 5.53 3.73
CA GLN A 412 -14.04 5.15 2.38
C GLN A 412 -12.69 4.41 2.32
N ASP A 413 -11.86 4.54 3.37
CA ASP A 413 -10.54 3.91 3.42
C ASP A 413 -10.56 2.54 4.11
N THR A 414 -11.74 2.08 4.51
CA THR A 414 -11.96 0.79 5.15
C THR A 414 -11.95 -0.32 4.10
N ASN A 415 -11.17 -1.38 4.34
CA ASN A 415 -11.13 -2.54 3.45
C ASN A 415 -12.34 -3.49 3.66
N PRO A 416 -12.62 -4.42 2.72
CA PRO A 416 -13.78 -5.30 2.84
C PRO A 416 -13.84 -6.14 4.11
N GLU A 417 -12.71 -6.63 4.61
CA GLU A 417 -12.65 -7.45 5.81
C GLU A 417 -12.94 -6.64 7.09
N GLN A 418 -12.45 -5.40 7.15
CA GLN A 418 -12.75 -4.49 8.25
C GLN A 418 -14.23 -4.08 8.24
N TRP A 419 -14.83 -3.86 7.07
CA TRP A 419 -16.27 -3.65 6.94
C TRP A 419 -17.08 -4.83 7.46
N GLU A 420 -16.62 -6.06 7.20
CA GLU A 420 -17.27 -7.26 7.71
C GLU A 420 -17.21 -7.34 9.25
N VAL A 421 -16.10 -6.92 9.88
CA VAL A 421 -16.02 -6.79 11.35
C VAL A 421 -17.09 -5.82 11.83
N VAL A 422 -17.13 -4.61 11.26
CA VAL A 422 -18.13 -3.58 11.61
C VAL A 422 -19.56 -4.10 11.42
N ARG A 423 -19.82 -4.80 10.30
CA ARG A 423 -21.12 -5.37 9.99
C ARG A 423 -21.59 -6.32 11.07
N ILE A 424 -20.73 -7.24 11.52
CA ILE A 424 -21.05 -8.21 12.57
C ILE A 424 -21.29 -7.51 13.91
N LEU A 425 -20.47 -6.52 14.28
CA LEU A 425 -20.65 -5.75 15.52
C LEU A 425 -21.98 -4.98 15.52
N ALA A 426 -22.36 -4.41 14.38
CA ALA A 426 -23.59 -3.64 14.23
C ALA A 426 -24.84 -4.51 14.04
N GLU A 427 -24.71 -5.79 13.66
CA GLU A 427 -25.84 -6.67 13.39
C GLU A 427 -26.72 -6.87 14.64
N GLU A 428 -26.12 -6.89 15.83
CA GLU A 428 -26.84 -6.96 17.12
C GLU A 428 -27.79 -5.77 17.31
N PHE A 429 -27.47 -4.59 16.76
CA PHE A 429 -28.27 -3.37 16.93
C PHE A 429 -29.62 -3.49 16.22
N PHE A 430 -29.69 -4.32 15.18
CA PHE A 430 -30.90 -4.52 14.39
C PHE A 430 -31.72 -5.74 14.83
N ILE A 431 -31.16 -6.65 15.62
CA ILE A 431 -31.89 -7.83 16.12
C ILE A 431 -32.68 -7.49 17.39
N ASP A 432 -32.11 -6.69 18.30
CA ASP A 432 -32.67 -6.45 19.65
C ASP A 432 -33.37 -5.08 19.79
N ALA A 433 -33.78 -4.46 18.67
CA ALA A 433 -34.35 -3.11 18.63
C ALA A 433 -35.58 -2.92 19.56
N GLY A 434 -36.37 -3.98 19.77
CA GLY A 434 -37.55 -3.95 20.66
C GLY A 434 -37.25 -3.96 22.16
N ARG A 435 -36.04 -4.35 22.60
CA ARG A 435 -35.66 -4.40 24.02
C ARG A 435 -35.12 -3.08 24.57
N HIS A 436 -34.70 -2.16 23.70
CA HIS A 436 -34.04 -0.91 24.06
C HIS A 436 -34.76 0.32 23.50
N ALA A 437 -36.11 0.32 23.53
CA ALA A 437 -36.93 1.43 23.01
C ALA A 437 -36.56 2.80 23.61
N ASP A 438 -36.07 2.84 24.85
CA ASP A 438 -35.69 4.08 25.55
C ASP A 438 -34.28 4.59 25.19
N LYS A 439 -33.42 3.78 24.55
CA LYS A 439 -32.05 4.15 24.17
C LYS A 439 -31.69 3.56 22.79
N PRO A 440 -31.79 4.35 21.70
CA PRO A 440 -31.55 3.84 20.36
C PRO A 440 -30.07 3.50 20.14
N ARG A 441 -29.78 2.28 19.73
CA ARG A 441 -28.44 1.90 19.23
C ARG A 441 -28.27 2.42 17.81
N THR A 442 -27.12 3.03 17.51
CA THR A 442 -26.95 3.76 16.23
C THR A 442 -25.57 3.53 15.60
N ILE A 443 -25.55 3.57 14.27
CA ILE A 443 -24.33 3.57 13.47
C ILE A 443 -24.13 4.95 12.84
N PHE A 444 -22.90 5.45 12.89
CA PHE A 444 -22.49 6.69 12.26
C PHE A 444 -21.27 6.41 11.39
N ALA A 445 -21.34 6.78 10.11
CA ALA A 445 -20.20 6.71 9.21
C ALA A 445 -19.99 8.07 8.54
N VAL A 446 -18.75 8.56 8.55
CA VAL A 446 -18.36 9.77 7.82
C VAL A 446 -17.23 9.44 6.85
N GLY A 447 -17.38 9.91 5.62
CA GLY A 447 -16.40 9.67 4.58
C GLY A 447 -16.72 10.39 3.28
N ASP A 448 -15.81 10.24 2.33
CA ASP A 448 -15.97 10.75 0.97
C ASP A 448 -15.26 9.81 0.00
N ALA A 449 -16.02 9.15 -0.87
CA ALA A 449 -15.47 8.22 -1.86
C ALA A 449 -14.40 8.90 -2.73
N LYS A 450 -14.55 10.20 -3.01
CA LYS A 450 -13.58 11.02 -3.78
C LYS A 450 -12.21 11.14 -3.12
N GLN A 451 -12.11 10.85 -1.81
CA GLN A 451 -10.89 10.95 -1.01
C GLN A 451 -10.23 9.59 -0.74
N SER A 452 -10.74 8.50 -1.33
CA SER A 452 -10.14 7.18 -1.16
C SER A 452 -8.79 7.10 -1.89
N ILE A 453 -7.70 7.13 -1.12
CA ILE A 453 -6.31 7.11 -1.64
C ILE A 453 -5.52 5.90 -1.14
N TYR A 454 -6.13 5.03 -0.34
CA TYR A 454 -5.50 3.86 0.28
C TYR A 454 -5.81 2.53 -0.43
N SER A 455 -6.02 2.55 -1.74
CA SER A 455 -6.27 1.33 -2.53
C SER A 455 -5.11 0.32 -2.45
N PHE A 456 -3.87 0.80 -2.24
CA PHE A 456 -2.70 -0.05 -1.98
C PHE A 456 -2.77 -0.80 -0.63
N GLN A 457 -3.60 -0.33 0.31
CA GLN A 457 -3.97 -1.06 1.54
C GLN A 457 -5.32 -1.78 1.40
N ARG A 458 -5.80 -1.93 0.16
CA ARG A 458 -7.07 -2.59 -0.21
C ARG A 458 -8.33 -1.87 0.28
N ALA A 459 -8.27 -0.56 0.48
CA ALA A 459 -9.48 0.24 0.61
C ALA A 459 -10.36 0.08 -0.64
N ASP A 460 -11.66 -0.08 -0.45
CA ASP A 460 -12.63 -0.34 -1.52
C ASP A 460 -13.81 0.64 -1.44
N PRO A 461 -13.84 1.67 -2.31
CA PRO A 461 -14.96 2.62 -2.39
C PRO A 461 -16.30 1.97 -2.76
N GLU A 462 -16.29 0.89 -3.55
CA GLU A 462 -17.52 0.18 -3.91
C GLU A 462 -18.13 -0.46 -2.66
N LYS A 463 -17.27 -1.02 -1.78
CA LYS A 463 -17.70 -1.58 -0.51
C LYS A 463 -18.29 -0.53 0.43
N PHE A 464 -17.77 0.70 0.43
CA PHE A 464 -18.37 1.82 1.17
C PHE A 464 -19.81 2.09 0.70
N ALA A 465 -20.06 2.10 -0.62
CA ALA A 465 -21.41 2.26 -1.17
C ALA A 465 -22.33 1.06 -0.89
N GLU A 466 -21.80 -0.16 -0.92
CA GLU A 466 -22.50 -1.38 -0.55
C GLU A 466 -22.95 -1.34 0.92
N MET A 467 -22.05 -1.01 1.84
CA MET A 467 -22.36 -0.95 3.27
C MET A 467 -23.35 0.16 3.62
N ARG A 468 -23.30 1.30 2.92
CA ARG A 468 -24.34 2.34 3.01
C ARG A 468 -25.72 1.77 2.74
N ARG A 469 -25.87 1.01 1.63
CA ARG A 469 -27.14 0.38 1.25
C ARG A 469 -27.57 -0.67 2.29
N TYR A 470 -26.63 -1.52 2.71
CA TYR A 470 -26.88 -2.54 3.72
C TYR A 470 -27.45 -1.95 5.02
N PHE A 471 -26.78 -0.95 5.61
CA PHE A 471 -27.25 -0.35 6.87
C PHE A 471 -28.55 0.43 6.71
N ARG A 472 -28.77 1.08 5.56
CA ARG A 472 -30.04 1.73 5.24
C ARG A 472 -31.20 0.72 5.25
N GLU A 473 -31.03 -0.40 4.54
CA GLU A 473 -32.05 -1.45 4.46
C GLU A 473 -32.34 -2.07 5.84
N ARG A 474 -31.30 -2.34 6.63
CA ARG A 474 -31.46 -2.85 8.00
C ARG A 474 -32.16 -1.87 8.92
N ALA A 475 -31.82 -0.58 8.87
CA ALA A 475 -32.49 0.45 9.66
C ALA A 475 -33.97 0.58 9.29
N GLN A 476 -34.30 0.48 7.99
CA GLN A 476 -35.69 0.50 7.51
C GLN A 476 -36.50 -0.71 7.98
N GLN A 477 -35.90 -1.91 8.04
CA GLN A 477 -36.56 -3.13 8.52
C GLN A 477 -37.05 -3.05 9.97
N ILE A 478 -36.38 -2.26 10.81
CA ILE A 478 -36.73 -2.06 12.22
C ILE A 478 -37.35 -0.68 12.49
N GLU A 479 -37.72 0.06 11.44
CA GLU A 479 -38.26 1.43 11.52
C GLU A 479 -37.37 2.41 12.32
N ALA A 480 -36.05 2.16 12.35
CA ALA A 480 -35.10 3.04 13.01
C ALA A 480 -34.83 4.31 12.19
N ALA A 481 -34.55 5.42 12.87
CA ALA A 481 -34.22 6.67 12.21
C ALA A 481 -32.89 6.54 11.42
N TRP A 482 -32.97 6.74 10.11
CA TRP A 482 -31.83 6.76 9.19
C TRP A 482 -31.73 8.12 8.50
N ARG A 483 -30.54 8.71 8.45
CA ARG A 483 -30.29 9.97 7.72
C ARG A 483 -29.06 9.90 6.86
N GLU A 484 -29.18 10.41 5.65
CA GLU A 484 -28.04 10.63 4.76
C GLU A 484 -27.83 12.12 4.59
N VAL A 485 -26.67 12.59 5.03
CA VAL A 485 -26.38 14.03 5.08
C VAL A 485 -25.24 14.33 4.12
N PRO A 486 -25.52 14.89 2.93
CA PRO A 486 -24.49 15.40 2.05
C PRO A 486 -23.95 16.71 2.61
N MET A 487 -22.63 16.80 2.79
CA MET A 487 -21.94 18.01 3.24
C MET A 487 -20.96 18.46 2.15
N ASN A 488 -21.42 19.39 1.31
CA ASN A 488 -20.68 19.97 0.19
C ASN A 488 -20.08 21.37 0.50
N ILE A 489 -20.44 21.96 1.65
CA ILE A 489 -19.96 23.29 2.05
C ILE A 489 -18.58 23.18 2.67
N SER A 490 -17.55 23.74 2.03
CA SER A 490 -16.18 23.75 2.54
C SER A 490 -15.90 25.01 3.37
N PHE A 491 -15.47 24.82 4.62
CA PHE A 491 -15.03 25.88 5.52
C PHE A 491 -13.53 26.16 5.40
N ARG A 492 -12.79 25.30 4.68
CA ARG A 492 -11.33 25.35 4.60
C ARG A 492 -10.84 26.25 3.47
N SER A 493 -11.36 26.03 2.26
CA SER A 493 -10.83 26.61 1.02
C SER A 493 -11.68 27.77 0.50
N THR A 494 -11.08 28.62 -0.33
CA THR A 494 -11.76 29.73 -1.01
C THR A 494 -12.35 29.28 -2.36
N ASP A 495 -13.21 30.11 -2.93
CA ASP A 495 -13.85 29.86 -4.23
C ASP A 495 -12.85 29.58 -5.35
N ALA A 496 -11.73 30.30 -5.40
CA ALA A 496 -10.69 30.09 -6.41
C ALA A 496 -10.17 28.64 -6.43
N VAL A 497 -9.90 28.07 -5.25
CA VAL A 497 -9.41 26.69 -5.09
C VAL A 497 -10.51 25.69 -5.46
N LEU A 498 -11.69 25.84 -4.86
CA LEU A 498 -12.80 24.90 -5.06
C LEU A 498 -13.29 24.90 -6.52
N GLY A 499 -13.50 26.08 -7.10
CA GLY A 499 -13.94 26.21 -8.49
C GLY A 499 -12.93 25.68 -9.51
N THR A 500 -11.63 25.71 -9.20
CA THR A 500 -10.62 25.07 -10.05
C THR A 500 -10.66 23.56 -9.93
N VAL A 501 -10.80 23.02 -8.72
CA VAL A 501 -10.98 21.59 -8.49
C VAL A 501 -12.22 21.09 -9.23
N ASP A 502 -13.36 21.76 -9.09
CA ASP A 502 -14.61 21.39 -9.76
C ASP A 502 -14.47 21.40 -11.28
N ARG A 503 -13.77 22.39 -11.85
CA ARG A 503 -13.50 22.43 -13.31
C ARG A 503 -12.58 21.31 -13.78
N VAL A 504 -11.57 20.93 -12.99
CA VAL A 504 -10.68 19.82 -13.33
C VAL A 504 -11.47 18.51 -13.37
N PHE A 505 -12.31 18.27 -12.36
CA PHE A 505 -13.11 17.05 -12.25
C PHE A 505 -14.39 17.04 -13.10
N ALA A 506 -14.80 18.16 -13.68
CA ALA A 506 -15.84 18.20 -14.70
C ALA A 506 -15.39 17.56 -16.04
N GLY A 507 -14.07 17.41 -16.26
CA GLY A 507 -13.53 16.75 -17.45
C GLY A 507 -13.75 15.22 -17.41
N PRO A 508 -14.06 14.56 -18.55
CA PRO A 508 -14.45 13.14 -18.57
C PRO A 508 -13.36 12.20 -18.04
N VAL A 509 -12.09 12.49 -18.32
CA VAL A 509 -10.95 11.67 -17.86
C VAL A 509 -10.76 11.77 -16.35
N ALA A 510 -10.87 12.98 -15.78
CA ALA A 510 -10.69 13.19 -14.35
C ALA A 510 -11.90 12.67 -13.55
N LYS A 511 -13.11 12.80 -14.10
CA LYS A 511 -14.36 12.33 -13.47
C LYS A 511 -14.35 10.83 -13.21
N GLN A 512 -13.83 10.04 -14.14
CA GLN A 512 -13.67 8.58 -13.99
C GLN A 512 -12.83 8.18 -12.77
N GLY A 513 -11.94 9.05 -12.30
CA GLY A 513 -11.04 8.75 -11.19
C GLY A 513 -11.60 9.04 -9.79
N VAL A 514 -12.77 9.66 -9.66
CA VAL A 514 -13.26 10.18 -8.35
C VAL A 514 -14.71 9.85 -8.02
N GLY A 515 -15.50 9.27 -8.92
CA GLY A 515 -16.89 8.93 -8.60
C GLY A 515 -17.52 7.91 -9.55
N ASP A 516 -18.61 7.32 -9.08
CA ASP A 516 -19.47 6.43 -9.88
C ASP A 516 -20.17 7.20 -11.01
N GLU A 517 -20.66 6.48 -12.02
CA GLU A 517 -21.44 7.07 -13.11
C GLU A 517 -22.66 7.84 -12.56
N GLY A 518 -22.60 9.18 -12.60
CA GLY A 518 -23.73 10.05 -12.29
C GLY A 518 -23.50 11.08 -11.19
N ASP A 519 -22.44 10.95 -10.37
CA ASP A 519 -22.15 11.94 -9.33
C ASP A 519 -21.40 13.15 -9.91
N ASP A 520 -21.95 14.36 -9.71
CA ASP A 520 -21.28 15.61 -10.04
C ASP A 520 -20.46 16.13 -8.85
N VAL A 521 -19.17 16.38 -9.09
CA VAL A 521 -18.28 16.98 -8.10
C VAL A 521 -18.59 18.47 -8.02
N ALA A 522 -19.39 18.87 -7.03
CA ALA A 522 -19.71 20.26 -6.75
C ALA A 522 -19.37 20.62 -5.31
N HIS A 523 -18.60 21.69 -5.12
CA HIS A 523 -18.28 22.24 -3.80
C HIS A 523 -18.87 23.63 -3.63
N SER A 524 -19.22 24.00 -2.40
CA SER A 524 -19.68 25.35 -2.06
C SER A 524 -18.74 26.00 -1.04
N PRO A 525 -18.13 27.16 -1.32
CA PRO A 525 -17.26 27.84 -0.36
C PRO A 525 -18.09 28.53 0.73
N PHE A 526 -17.75 28.30 2.01
CA PHE A 526 -18.22 29.16 3.10
C PHE A 526 -17.48 30.51 3.12
N ARG A 527 -16.23 30.53 2.66
CA ARG A 527 -15.32 31.69 2.65
C ARG A 527 -15.60 32.62 1.44
N VAL A 528 -16.86 33.03 1.28
CA VAL A 528 -17.30 33.89 0.17
C VAL A 528 -16.62 35.26 0.24
N GLY A 529 -16.17 35.77 -0.91
CA GLY A 529 -15.50 37.08 -1.02
C GLY A 529 -14.04 37.12 -0.54
N GLN A 530 -13.50 36.01 -0.05
CA GLN A 530 -12.08 35.93 0.31
C GLN A 530 -11.23 35.65 -0.93
N ALA A 531 -10.15 36.40 -1.09
CA ALA A 531 -9.22 36.23 -2.21
C ALA A 531 -8.55 34.84 -2.15
N GLY A 532 -8.40 34.23 -3.32
CA GLY A 532 -7.61 33.01 -3.53
C GLY A 532 -6.87 33.10 -4.85
N ARG A 533 -5.71 32.45 -4.93
CA ARG A 533 -4.88 32.43 -6.14
C ARG A 533 -4.43 31.01 -6.41
N ILE A 534 -4.51 30.60 -7.67
CA ILE A 534 -3.87 29.39 -8.17
C ILE A 534 -2.90 29.83 -9.25
N GLU A 535 -1.66 29.35 -9.13
CA GLU A 535 -0.61 29.59 -10.10
C GLU A 535 -0.24 28.25 -10.72
N LEU A 536 -0.22 28.19 -12.04
CA LEU A 536 0.41 27.10 -12.78
C LEU A 536 1.76 27.61 -13.26
N TRP A 537 2.84 27.03 -12.76
CA TRP A 537 4.19 27.38 -13.20
C TRP A 537 4.58 26.57 -14.44
N PRO A 538 5.37 27.14 -15.37
CA PRO A 538 5.90 26.40 -16.51
C PRO A 538 6.71 25.18 -16.06
N ALA A 539 6.66 24.11 -16.84
CA ALA A 539 7.49 22.93 -16.59
C ALA A 539 8.98 23.29 -16.72
N VAL A 540 9.81 22.78 -15.80
CA VAL A 540 11.26 22.96 -15.88
C VAL A 540 11.81 21.94 -16.86
N GLU A 541 12.30 22.41 -18.00
CA GLU A 541 12.86 21.55 -19.05
C GLU A 541 14.32 21.18 -18.77
N PRO A 542 14.77 19.96 -19.17
CA PRO A 542 16.18 19.60 -19.19
C PRO A 542 16.98 20.58 -20.05
N GLU A 543 18.18 20.95 -19.58
CA GLU A 543 19.09 21.71 -20.44
C GLU A 543 19.50 20.87 -21.65
N GLU A 544 19.32 21.43 -22.84
CA GLU A 544 19.78 20.80 -24.09
C GLU A 544 21.30 20.65 -24.07
N ARG A 545 21.77 19.43 -24.30
CA ARG A 545 23.19 19.18 -24.55
C ARG A 545 23.56 19.80 -25.91
N THR A 546 24.49 20.75 -25.92
CA THR A 546 25.37 20.87 -27.08
C THR A 546 26.37 19.70 -27.02
N PRO A 547 26.35 18.75 -27.97
CA PRO A 547 27.36 17.70 -28.00
C PRO A 547 28.73 18.35 -28.19
N GLU A 548 29.57 18.28 -27.16
CA GLU A 548 30.99 18.63 -27.30
C GLU A 548 31.71 17.56 -28.12
N ASP A 549 32.72 17.97 -28.88
CA ASP A 549 33.57 17.07 -29.67
C ASP A 549 34.22 16.03 -28.73
N PRO A 550 34.07 14.71 -29.00
CA PRO A 550 34.64 13.63 -28.18
C PRO A 550 36.14 13.73 -27.91
N TRP A 551 36.87 14.53 -28.70
CA TRP A 551 38.31 14.73 -28.57
C TRP A 551 38.71 15.93 -27.70
N THR A 552 37.74 16.65 -27.11
CA THR A 552 38.02 17.78 -26.23
C THR A 552 38.41 17.28 -24.84
N PRO A 553 39.59 17.64 -24.29
CA PRO A 553 39.95 17.27 -22.93
C PRO A 553 38.92 17.85 -21.95
N PRO A 554 38.45 17.09 -20.94
CA PRO A 554 37.42 17.56 -20.00
C PRO A 554 38.04 18.58 -19.02
N THR A 555 38.26 19.80 -19.48
CA THR A 555 38.82 20.91 -18.68
C THR A 555 37.78 21.56 -17.76
N ARG A 556 36.49 21.26 -17.96
CA ARG A 556 35.38 21.82 -17.19
C ARG A 556 34.40 20.71 -16.83
N ILE A 557 34.21 20.46 -15.53
CA ILE A 557 33.10 19.63 -15.05
C ILE A 557 31.83 20.49 -15.19
N VAL A 558 31.14 20.38 -16.32
CA VAL A 558 29.80 20.97 -16.48
C VAL A 558 28.83 20.09 -15.70
N ARG A 559 28.53 20.46 -14.45
CA ARG A 559 27.43 19.86 -13.70
C ARG A 559 26.13 20.43 -14.29
N LEU A 560 25.58 19.73 -15.29
CA LEU A 560 24.20 19.98 -15.74
C LEU A 560 23.31 19.88 -14.50
N GLU A 561 22.56 20.95 -14.21
CA GLU A 561 21.66 20.93 -13.07
C GLU A 561 20.42 20.13 -13.45
N ASP A 562 20.22 19.03 -12.72
CA ASP A 562 19.02 18.21 -12.82
C ASP A 562 17.76 19.11 -12.75
N PRO A 563 16.78 18.95 -13.67
CA PRO A 563 15.50 19.67 -13.60
C PRO A 563 14.85 19.64 -12.22
N GLU A 564 14.97 18.53 -11.49
CA GLU A 564 14.45 18.37 -10.14
C GLU A 564 15.13 19.34 -9.15
N ILE A 565 16.46 19.50 -9.23
CA ILE A 565 17.24 20.43 -8.40
C ILE A 565 16.85 21.88 -8.72
N ARG A 566 16.69 22.21 -10.02
CA ARG A 566 16.27 23.55 -10.45
C ARG A 566 14.88 23.89 -9.92
N LEU A 567 13.92 22.98 -10.06
CA LEU A 567 12.57 23.15 -9.52
C LEU A 567 12.59 23.34 -7.99
N ALA A 568 13.38 22.54 -7.27
CA ALA A 568 13.55 22.65 -5.83
C ALA A 568 14.02 24.05 -5.40
N ARG A 569 14.99 24.62 -6.12
CA ARG A 569 15.48 25.99 -5.85
C ARG A 569 14.46 27.07 -6.17
N VAL A 570 13.66 26.89 -7.23
CA VAL A 570 12.58 27.84 -7.58
C VAL A 570 11.52 27.86 -6.47
N ILE A 571 11.08 26.69 -6.00
CA ILE A 571 10.13 26.56 -4.88
C ILE A 571 10.69 27.22 -3.62
N ALA A 572 11.91 26.86 -3.22
CA ALA A 572 12.56 27.42 -2.04
C ALA A 572 12.75 28.94 -2.15
N GLY A 573 13.08 29.44 -3.36
CA GLY A 573 13.18 30.87 -3.65
C GLY A 573 11.86 31.61 -3.48
N ARG A 574 10.76 31.07 -4.00
CA ARG A 574 9.42 31.69 -3.84
C ARG A 574 8.99 31.75 -2.38
N ILE A 575 9.18 30.67 -1.62
CA ILE A 575 8.83 30.60 -0.20
C ILE A 575 9.66 31.63 0.58
N ARG A 576 10.98 31.64 0.35
CA ARG A 576 11.87 32.59 1.01
C ARG A 576 11.51 34.03 0.69
N HIS A 577 11.25 34.33 -0.58
CA HIS A 577 10.82 35.65 -1.02
C HIS A 577 9.54 36.10 -0.30
N ALA A 578 8.51 35.26 -0.21
CA ALA A 578 7.26 35.58 0.47
C ALA A 578 7.45 35.89 1.97
N ILE A 579 8.37 35.17 2.63
CA ILE A 579 8.75 35.42 4.03
C ILE A 579 9.50 36.74 4.18
N ASP A 580 10.50 37.00 3.33
CA ASP A 580 11.31 38.21 3.38
C ASP A 580 10.49 39.47 3.05
N THR A 581 9.54 39.39 2.11
CA THR A 581 8.62 40.51 1.78
C THR A 581 7.46 40.66 2.77
N GLN A 582 7.41 39.83 3.83
CA GLN A 582 6.33 39.81 4.81
C GLN A 582 4.93 39.73 4.18
N GLU A 583 4.76 38.89 3.16
CA GLU A 583 3.49 38.72 2.46
C GLU A 583 2.37 38.41 3.48
N ILE A 584 1.30 39.19 3.48
CA ILE A 584 0.25 39.09 4.50
C ILE A 584 -0.66 37.90 4.20
N LEU A 585 -0.73 36.96 5.14
CA LEU A 585 -1.73 35.90 5.13
C LEU A 585 -3.06 36.47 5.64
N THR A 586 -3.91 36.90 4.71
CA THR A 586 -5.18 37.60 5.01
C THR A 586 -6.07 36.82 5.98
N SER A 587 -6.06 35.49 5.93
CA SER A 587 -6.89 34.63 6.80
C SER A 587 -6.50 34.65 8.28
N ARG A 588 -5.24 34.99 8.59
CA ARG A 588 -4.70 35.03 9.96
C ARG A 588 -4.35 36.45 10.40
N GLY A 589 -4.45 37.45 9.51
CA GLY A 589 -4.11 38.84 9.79
C GLY A 589 -2.64 39.05 10.17
N ARG A 590 -1.73 38.19 9.70
CA ARG A 590 -0.28 38.25 10.00
C ARG A 590 0.56 37.90 8.77
N PRO A 591 1.84 38.29 8.72
CA PRO A 591 2.77 37.80 7.70
C PRO A 591 2.85 36.27 7.67
N VAL A 592 3.10 35.73 6.48
CA VAL A 592 3.37 34.29 6.28
C VAL A 592 4.61 33.87 7.07
N ARG A 593 4.57 32.64 7.59
CA ARG A 593 5.69 31.95 8.24
C ARG A 593 5.96 30.65 7.52
N ALA A 594 7.13 30.06 7.72
CA ALA A 594 7.49 28.79 7.06
C ALA A 594 6.45 27.67 7.30
N GLY A 595 5.86 27.60 8.50
CA GLY A 595 4.80 26.63 8.82
C GLY A 595 3.45 26.86 8.13
N ASP A 596 3.27 27.93 7.36
CA ASP A 596 2.07 28.16 6.55
C ASP A 596 2.18 27.55 5.14
N PHE A 597 3.36 27.04 4.76
CA PHE A 597 3.60 26.40 3.47
C PHE A 597 3.59 24.87 3.60
N MET A 598 2.95 24.19 2.65
CA MET A 598 2.94 22.74 2.55
C MET A 598 3.27 22.33 1.11
N ILE A 599 4.28 21.47 0.95
CA ILE A 599 4.70 20.95 -0.35
C ILE A 599 4.20 19.51 -0.45
N LEU A 600 3.32 19.25 -1.42
CA LEU A 600 2.76 17.92 -1.68
C LEU A 600 3.42 17.31 -2.91
N VAL A 601 3.93 16.09 -2.78
CA VAL A 601 4.50 15.30 -3.87
C VAL A 601 3.79 13.95 -3.96
N ARG A 602 3.67 13.39 -5.17
CA ARG A 602 3.00 12.09 -5.37
C ARG A 602 3.79 10.91 -4.80
N ARG A 603 5.12 10.96 -4.93
CA ARG A 603 6.06 9.95 -4.42
C ARG A 603 7.21 10.67 -3.74
N ARG A 604 7.75 10.06 -2.67
CA ARG A 604 8.97 10.53 -2.03
C ARG A 604 10.16 10.02 -2.84
N THR A 605 10.66 10.85 -3.74
CA THR A 605 11.86 10.61 -4.55
C THR A 605 13.00 11.51 -4.07
N ALA A 606 14.18 11.39 -4.68
CA ALA A 606 15.34 12.24 -4.40
C ALA A 606 15.01 13.76 -4.51
N PHE A 607 14.03 14.13 -5.32
CA PHE A 607 13.48 15.49 -5.36
C PHE A 607 13.12 16.08 -3.99
N VAL A 608 12.56 15.27 -3.08
CA VAL A 608 12.16 15.76 -1.74
C VAL A 608 13.39 16.18 -0.93
N ASP A 609 14.47 15.40 -1.03
CA ASP A 609 15.73 15.70 -0.36
C ASP A 609 16.37 16.97 -0.92
N GLU A 610 16.29 17.17 -2.24
CA GLU A 610 16.76 18.39 -2.90
C GLU A 610 15.94 19.62 -2.52
N VAL A 611 14.61 19.51 -2.37
CA VAL A 611 13.74 20.59 -1.86
C VAL A 611 14.15 20.98 -0.43
N VAL A 612 14.33 19.98 0.44
CA VAL A 612 14.74 20.21 1.84
C VAL A 612 16.11 20.87 1.92
N LYS A 613 17.06 20.41 1.11
CA LYS A 613 18.39 21.01 1.00
C LYS A 613 18.30 22.46 0.52
N ALA A 614 17.55 22.74 -0.55
CA ALA A 614 17.39 24.09 -1.09
C ALA A 614 16.71 25.06 -0.11
N LEU A 615 15.79 24.58 0.74
CA LEU A 615 15.17 25.34 1.82
C LEU A 615 16.15 25.63 2.96
N LYS A 616 16.93 24.62 3.38
CA LYS A 616 17.96 24.76 4.41
C LYS A 616 19.07 25.74 4.00
N GLU A 617 19.56 25.66 2.76
CA GLU A 617 20.52 26.61 2.18
C GLU A 617 20.01 28.06 2.23
N ARG A 618 18.69 28.26 2.15
CA ARG A 618 18.02 29.56 2.24
C ARG A 618 17.57 29.89 3.67
N ASN A 619 18.00 29.15 4.68
CA ASN A 619 17.61 29.34 6.09
C ASN A 619 16.09 29.39 6.30
N VAL A 620 15.32 28.63 5.51
CA VAL A 620 13.87 28.45 5.73
C VAL A 620 13.67 27.25 6.67
N PRO A 621 13.04 27.43 7.85
CA PRO A 621 12.74 26.32 8.73
C PRO A 621 11.82 25.31 8.03
N VAL A 622 12.26 24.05 7.94
CA VAL A 622 11.45 22.96 7.40
C VAL A 622 11.27 21.92 8.49
N ALA A 623 10.04 21.44 8.67
CA ALA A 623 9.84 20.21 9.42
C ALA A 623 10.55 19.10 8.65
N GLY A 624 11.44 18.36 9.32
CA GLY A 624 12.23 17.31 8.66
C GLY A 624 11.33 16.32 7.93
N VAL A 625 11.84 15.71 6.86
CA VAL A 625 11.17 14.56 6.24
C VAL A 625 11.08 13.50 7.33
N ASP A 626 9.87 13.27 7.83
CA ASP A 626 9.64 12.28 8.88
C ASP A 626 10.23 10.93 8.44
N ARG A 627 11.19 10.47 9.27
CA ARG A 627 12.17 9.38 9.09
C ARG A 627 13.49 9.80 8.44
N MET A 628 14.34 10.46 9.22
CA MET A 628 15.80 10.33 9.06
C MET A 628 16.10 8.82 9.04
N GLN A 629 16.69 8.29 7.96
CA GLN A 629 17.23 6.93 8.00
C GLN A 629 18.39 6.98 8.98
N ILE A 630 18.13 6.52 10.20
CA ILE A 630 19.11 6.54 11.30
C ILE A 630 20.36 5.78 10.86
N THR A 631 20.19 4.69 10.09
CA THR A 631 21.27 3.87 9.51
C THR A 631 22.21 4.62 8.59
N ASP A 632 21.76 5.70 7.96
CA ASP A 632 22.57 6.46 6.97
C ASP A 632 23.33 7.62 7.63
N GLN A 633 23.13 7.83 8.94
CA GLN A 633 23.86 8.83 9.68
C GLN A 633 25.26 8.33 9.99
N LEU A 634 26.28 9.14 9.69
CA LEU A 634 27.70 8.76 9.90
C LEU A 634 27.95 8.21 11.30
N ALA A 635 27.45 8.88 12.34
CA ALA A 635 27.60 8.41 13.73
C ALA A 635 26.98 7.02 13.97
N VAL A 636 25.89 6.68 13.29
CA VAL A 636 25.25 5.37 13.41
C VAL A 636 25.97 4.34 12.56
N MET A 637 26.45 4.71 11.36
CA MET A 637 27.31 3.86 10.54
C MET A 637 28.58 3.47 11.30
N ASP A 638 29.20 4.41 12.02
CA ASP A 638 30.37 4.16 12.87
C ASP A 638 30.05 3.17 14.00
N LEU A 639 28.89 3.31 14.66
CA LEU A 639 28.44 2.37 15.70
C LEU A 639 28.11 0.98 15.13
N VAL A 640 27.52 0.92 13.94
CA VAL A 640 27.22 -0.34 13.25
C VAL A 640 28.53 -1.02 12.82
N ALA A 641 29.48 -0.28 12.27
CA ALA A 641 30.81 -0.78 11.95
C ALA A 641 31.52 -1.31 13.21
N PHE A 642 31.43 -0.58 14.33
CA PHE A 642 31.96 -1.04 15.62
C PHE A 642 31.31 -2.35 16.07
N GLY A 643 29.99 -2.46 16.01
CA GLY A 643 29.28 -3.71 16.34
C GLY A 643 29.65 -4.87 15.42
N ARG A 644 29.81 -4.62 14.11
CA ARG A 644 30.25 -5.62 13.13
C ARG A 644 31.67 -6.09 13.41
N PHE A 645 32.58 -5.18 13.75
CA PHE A 645 33.94 -5.52 14.16
C PHE A 645 33.94 -6.43 15.40
N LEU A 646 33.11 -6.13 16.40
CA LEU A 646 33.04 -6.97 17.60
C LEU A 646 32.53 -8.40 17.30
N LEU A 647 31.70 -8.56 16.27
CA LEU A 647 31.20 -9.88 15.83
C LEU A 647 32.20 -10.61 14.92
N MET A 648 32.96 -9.88 14.10
CA MET A 648 33.91 -10.43 13.14
C MET A 648 35.18 -9.56 13.07
N PRO A 649 36.14 -9.75 14.01
CA PRO A 649 37.36 -8.94 14.07
C PRO A 649 38.29 -9.12 12.86
N GLU A 650 38.09 -10.18 12.08
CA GLU A 650 38.84 -10.49 10.86
C GLU A 650 38.39 -9.68 9.63
N ASP A 651 37.28 -8.94 9.72
CA ASP A 651 36.84 -8.04 8.65
C ASP A 651 37.71 -6.77 8.64
N ASP A 652 38.69 -6.78 7.75
CA ASP A 652 39.65 -5.70 7.58
C ASP A 652 39.03 -4.35 7.18
N LEU A 653 37.94 -4.36 6.40
CA LEU A 653 37.28 -3.12 5.97
C LEU A 653 36.53 -2.51 7.15
N THR A 654 35.73 -3.32 7.84
CA THR A 654 34.98 -2.88 9.03
C THR A 654 35.93 -2.38 10.12
N LEU A 655 37.05 -3.06 10.36
CA LEU A 655 38.05 -2.58 11.32
C LEU A 655 38.70 -1.25 10.86
N ALA A 656 38.99 -1.08 9.57
CA ALA A 656 39.53 0.18 9.06
C ALA A 656 38.54 1.35 9.22
N GLU A 657 37.24 1.12 8.99
CA GLU A 657 36.17 2.08 9.24
C GLU A 657 36.15 2.52 10.71
N VAL A 658 36.19 1.55 11.64
CA VAL A 658 36.21 1.82 13.09
C VAL A 658 37.46 2.58 13.52
N LEU A 659 38.63 2.22 12.99
CA LEU A 659 39.90 2.89 13.30
C LEU A 659 39.93 4.35 12.85
N LYS A 660 39.31 4.68 11.70
CA LYS A 660 39.18 6.06 11.22
C LYS A 660 38.02 6.83 11.85
N SER A 661 37.04 6.13 12.41
CA SER A 661 35.86 6.76 13.03
C SER A 661 36.27 7.65 14.21
N PRO A 662 35.40 8.60 14.62
CA PRO A 662 35.63 9.43 15.80
C PRO A 662 35.82 8.66 17.12
N LEU A 663 35.50 7.36 17.16
CA LEU A 663 35.73 6.50 18.33
C LEU A 663 37.22 6.27 18.60
N ILE A 664 38.07 6.27 17.55
CA ILE A 664 39.52 6.03 17.67
C ILE A 664 40.31 7.18 17.05
N GLY A 665 39.96 7.58 15.82
CA GLY A 665 40.52 8.74 15.15
C GLY A 665 41.94 8.56 14.60
N LEU A 666 42.29 7.38 14.05
CA LEU A 666 43.52 7.24 13.28
C LEU A 666 43.44 8.01 11.96
N ASP A 667 44.53 8.67 11.59
CA ASP A 667 44.67 9.32 10.28
C ASP A 667 45.04 8.32 9.17
N ASP A 668 45.05 8.80 7.92
CA ASP A 668 45.33 7.95 6.75
C ASP A 668 46.75 7.38 6.76
N ASP A 669 47.73 8.15 7.25
CA ASP A 669 49.13 7.71 7.32
C ASP A 669 49.32 6.62 8.38
N GLN A 670 48.71 6.79 9.55
CA GLN A 670 48.70 5.80 10.63
C GLN A 670 47.99 4.52 10.22
N LEU A 671 46.84 4.62 9.55
CA LEU A 671 46.16 3.44 9.03
C LEU A 671 46.99 2.74 7.97
N PHE A 672 47.61 3.49 7.05
CA PHE A 672 48.48 2.95 6.02
C PHE A 672 49.67 2.18 6.62
N GLU A 673 50.26 2.67 7.71
CA GLU A 673 51.40 2.03 8.39
C GLU A 673 51.11 0.59 8.86
N ILE A 674 49.88 0.31 9.31
CA ILE A 674 49.46 -1.04 9.74
C ILE A 674 48.75 -1.83 8.62
N ALA A 675 48.21 -1.15 7.61
CA ALA A 675 47.46 -1.76 6.53
C ALA A 675 48.36 -2.19 5.35
N HIS A 676 49.42 -1.44 5.06
CA HIS A 676 50.27 -1.65 3.89
C HIS A 676 51.20 -2.84 4.05
N ASN A 677 51.29 -3.69 3.01
CA ASN A 677 52.17 -4.86 2.94
C ASN A 677 52.08 -5.82 4.15
N ARG A 678 50.87 -5.93 4.74
CA ARG A 678 50.59 -6.80 5.89
C ARG A 678 50.45 -8.27 5.46
N PRO A 679 51.01 -9.25 6.21
CA PRO A 679 50.90 -10.67 5.89
C PRO A 679 49.62 -11.34 6.43
N ARG A 680 48.87 -10.66 7.31
CA ARG A 680 47.67 -11.17 8.00
C ARG A 680 46.58 -10.09 8.06
N THR A 681 45.48 -10.39 8.75
CA THR A 681 44.38 -9.43 8.98
C THR A 681 44.90 -8.15 9.66
N LEU A 682 44.16 -7.07 9.45
CA LEU A 682 44.42 -5.76 10.01
C LEU A 682 44.41 -5.80 11.55
N TRP A 683 43.57 -6.64 12.15
CA TRP A 683 43.55 -6.86 13.60
C TRP A 683 44.86 -7.45 14.13
N HIS A 684 45.41 -8.44 13.42
CA HIS A 684 46.72 -9.02 13.77
C HIS A 684 47.84 -8.00 13.62
N ALA A 685 47.85 -7.24 12.53
CA ALA A 685 48.84 -6.19 12.31
C ALA A 685 48.78 -5.10 13.40
N LEU A 686 47.57 -4.68 13.79
CA LEU A 686 47.36 -3.73 14.89
C LEU A 686 47.87 -4.27 16.22
N ARG A 687 47.61 -5.55 16.53
CA ARG A 687 48.10 -6.21 17.75
C ARG A 687 49.62 -6.29 17.80
N GLU A 688 50.26 -6.71 16.72
CA GLU A 688 51.72 -6.80 16.63
C GLU A 688 52.36 -5.42 16.76
N LYS A 689 51.78 -4.41 16.09
CA LYS A 689 52.24 -3.03 16.20
C LYS A 689 52.11 -2.53 17.63
N ALA A 690 50.93 -2.69 18.25
CA ALA A 690 50.65 -2.28 19.62
C ALA A 690 51.58 -2.93 20.66
N ALA A 691 52.09 -4.13 20.40
CA ALA A 691 53.05 -4.81 21.28
C ALA A 691 54.48 -4.24 21.20
N ILE A 692 54.82 -3.52 20.13
CA ILE A 692 56.19 -3.02 19.85
C ILE A 692 56.32 -1.53 20.17
N VAL A 693 55.26 -0.74 20.02
CA VAL A 693 55.27 0.71 20.33
C VAL A 693 55.01 1.00 21.82
N GLU A 694 55.43 2.18 22.27
CA GLU A 694 55.17 2.68 23.63
C GLU A 694 53.66 2.70 23.96
N GLY A 695 53.33 2.46 25.23
CA GLY A 695 51.94 2.30 25.68
C GLY A 695 51.01 3.50 25.45
N ASN A 696 51.54 4.69 25.13
CA ASN A 696 50.76 5.89 24.80
C ASN A 696 50.62 6.14 23.28
N SER A 697 51.12 5.24 22.43
CA SER A 697 50.98 5.33 20.98
C SER A 697 49.51 5.24 20.54
N PRO A 698 49.09 5.92 19.44
CA PRO A 698 47.77 5.76 18.85
C PRO A 698 47.38 4.28 18.63
N PHE A 699 48.33 3.43 18.21
CA PHE A 699 48.10 2.01 17.97
C PHE A 699 47.84 1.21 19.25
N ALA A 700 48.59 1.50 20.33
CA ALA A 700 48.41 0.84 21.62
C ALA A 700 47.06 1.23 22.26
N ARG A 701 46.66 2.50 22.14
CA ARG A 701 45.34 2.99 22.59
C ARG A 701 44.20 2.37 21.79
N ALA A 702 44.31 2.34 20.46
CA ALA A 702 43.32 1.73 19.58
C ALA A 702 43.13 0.24 19.90
N TYR A 703 44.22 -0.53 19.98
CA TYR A 703 44.17 -1.94 20.34
C TYR A 703 43.59 -2.17 21.74
N GLY A 704 44.04 -1.41 22.75
CA GLY A 704 43.54 -1.53 24.12
C GLY A 704 42.05 -1.21 24.25
N PHE A 705 41.58 -0.18 23.53
CA PHE A 705 40.15 0.16 23.45
C PHE A 705 39.34 -0.99 22.85
N LEU A 706 39.70 -1.44 21.65
CA LEU A 706 38.98 -2.51 20.94
C LEU A 706 39.02 -3.85 21.70
N PHE A 707 40.18 -4.21 22.27
CA PHE A 707 40.34 -5.44 23.06
C PHE A 707 39.46 -5.45 24.31
N LYS A 708 39.33 -4.30 25.00
CA LYS A 708 38.43 -4.16 26.15
C LYS A 708 36.98 -4.43 25.76
N TRP A 709 36.53 -3.94 24.61
CA TRP A 709 35.16 -4.14 24.15
C TRP A 709 34.90 -5.55 23.62
N LEU A 710 35.87 -6.16 22.94
CA LEU A 710 35.80 -7.57 22.52
C LEU A 710 35.58 -8.51 23.72
N GLY A 711 36.23 -8.25 24.84
CA GLY A 711 36.05 -9.05 26.06
C GLY A 711 34.67 -8.94 26.72
N ARG A 712 33.80 -8.04 26.24
CA ARG A 712 32.45 -7.80 26.80
C ARG A 712 31.34 -8.29 25.88
N VAL A 713 31.62 -8.53 24.59
CA VAL A 713 30.59 -8.79 23.58
C VAL A 713 29.76 -10.05 23.88
N ASP A 714 30.36 -11.05 24.52
CA ASP A 714 29.70 -12.32 24.85
C ASP A 714 28.75 -12.23 26.05
N TYR A 715 28.81 -11.15 26.85
CA TYR A 715 28.14 -11.06 28.15
C TYR A 715 27.16 -9.89 28.27
N GLU A 716 27.24 -8.89 27.40
CA GLU A 716 26.42 -7.66 27.48
C GLU A 716 25.36 -7.57 26.39
N ARG A 717 24.23 -6.95 26.71
CA ARG A 717 23.18 -6.72 25.71
C ARG A 717 23.59 -5.58 24.78
N PRO A 718 23.21 -5.60 23.48
CA PRO A 718 23.57 -4.55 22.53
C PRO A 718 23.24 -3.13 23.02
N PHE A 719 22.09 -2.95 23.68
CA PHE A 719 21.71 -1.66 24.26
C PHE A 719 22.71 -1.16 25.31
N GLU A 720 23.12 -2.02 26.24
CA GLU A 720 24.05 -1.66 27.33
C GLU A 720 25.44 -1.34 26.76
N LEU A 721 25.89 -2.15 25.80
CA LEU A 721 27.17 -1.98 25.13
C LEU A 721 27.27 -0.63 24.40
N PHE A 722 26.25 -0.29 23.59
CA PHE A 722 26.23 1.00 22.89
C PHE A 722 25.96 2.19 23.81
N ALA A 723 25.14 2.03 24.85
CA ALA A 723 24.89 3.09 25.82
C ALA A 723 26.16 3.47 26.61
N GLU A 724 26.98 2.48 26.96
CA GLU A 724 28.26 2.74 27.60
C GLU A 724 29.30 3.34 26.66
N LEU A 725 29.33 2.90 25.39
CA LEU A 725 30.22 3.46 24.36
C LEU A 725 29.93 4.94 24.10
N LEU A 726 28.66 5.35 24.16
CA LEU A 726 28.25 6.74 23.98
C LEU A 726 28.25 7.55 25.29
N GLY A 727 28.42 6.89 26.43
CA GLY A 727 28.48 7.51 27.75
C GLY A 727 29.90 7.95 28.14
N GLY A 728 30.05 8.58 29.31
CA GLY A 728 31.33 9.16 29.78
C GLY A 728 32.47 8.17 30.08
N ARG A 729 32.37 6.90 29.66
CA ARG A 729 33.42 5.87 29.76
C ARG A 729 33.88 5.35 28.38
N GLY A 730 33.25 5.80 27.30
CA GLY A 730 33.58 5.48 25.91
C GLY A 730 34.46 6.53 25.26
#